data_AF-A0A8H7N5K6-F1
#
_entry.id   AF-A0A8H7N5K6-F1
#
_cell.length_a   1.000
_cell.length_b   1.000
_cell.length_c   1.000
_cell.angle_alpha   90.00
_cell.angle_beta   90.00
_cell.angle_gamma   90.00
#
_symmetry.space_group_name_H-M   'P 1'
#
loop_
_entity.id
_entity.type
_entity.pdbx_description
1 polymer ?
#
loop_
_entity_poly.entity_id
_entity_poly.type
_entity_poly.pdbx_seq_one_letter_code
_entity_poly.pdbx_strand_id
1 'polypeptide(L)'
;MAAPATAGVTDRAQARELVDEIAVNHGYLPPHVVNLIPDEIRATALHALQKKDNMIAALAQNLYSSSARFIFELLQNAADNNYFKALAEGHDPYVSFSVYPDRLVVECNEDGFTSENLTAICNIGKSSKQGAQGYIGEKGIGFKSTFMAAWKVQIESGPFTFYFEHQLGDSGMGMITPIWFEPEDEFQGPGTRISLYFHDNGTPADLKERRGEVINQLKELQGEALLFVNKLRRINIAVFESGEDKIWSKSMALSDSPNFPQGSELRTSKFDATSGTDSEMVRQFHVTKYDATELSRNENRSYSETEEDLALYSTSQVVLAFPLDENDEPITEIQDVFAFMPVRKIGFNFLIHADFVTQANRQDIVWSSRRNVGLRKAIGQALVKGIEELAKHQTLHYKWMRYLPREESLNHSPFWKDMVSEIKSPLSQAQILVPIRQAARCPIQQMRQLEARYLDKNGDPLIPDLCNSPIYLSKDYEDNDLNILREYGLSVLQVYEIYSILSAMVQEQSWKKALFETRDEDWHSRLAELILAAMNYDMTQSSGLSQPSGSIVPSSSLSGLFSFGSRETADAQIRGNSNTGPSNTSLFAFSSQGKTTASATGTFDSRAPTPGLFSFNDQNADSTKSAVKNRFVHLPLIPLASGEVAPARPIFGKGTTCNFPDFEGIPVPRDLVWKPSPSYVMKMLVAKHKNPFFKHNVTLEETKQHLVWLYRMKLPSSGPKAGSHPLFAQNPSALDDMKLFDHKNREVRPLQDFVYLPGGGKYSAQNWLRPVQIPGEPDVEVDVPYLHPHYLEDPPRQPLDSGWTWEDWLHHAFNVAEDVEFIAGSDDPRLFKGKVTLSHEGAFLIKYRSEEVLTYFANKWREPDFRKCWEENSERVDLIKKAKFRTISEGNTYVLQNAFLPFPALLSRCESFLKNHEAVNFLKVEAPLEDDDPCWIGFAKHFGIKVNDGIHLSIEILRALITGASAPADSMWHSIWTLYNRIYAQYLSFDQKDKHPIKAMFRTCKSFIYIGENKDGVNVWKSPDDCLWDAPPNFSLRVPLRDTWKEVLDSIEPQDSDSLAHFFCHFLGIKNTTIQNILDELCLKRDLFYRHPAATSYNLKETYEQLHQLSVASATPQTELKHIRDVFSRGKIIYIPTSKTKKQWFKASECLWSANGAIVRKPSLDEFYPDLKEFFHKFLEIPH
;
A
#
# COMPACT_ATOMS: atom_id res chain seq x y z
N MET A 1 -26.74 47.56 -25.26
CA MET A 1 -26.79 48.15 -23.91
C MET A 1 -25.61 47.59 -23.14
N ALA A 2 -24.66 48.45 -22.77
CA ALA A 2 -23.46 48.08 -22.02
C ALA A 2 -23.85 47.60 -20.61
N ALA A 3 -23.20 46.55 -20.12
CA ALA A 3 -23.32 46.12 -18.73
C ALA A 3 -22.77 47.23 -17.80
N PRO A 4 -23.47 47.55 -16.69
CA PRO A 4 -23.01 48.58 -15.77
C PRO A 4 -21.77 48.09 -15.01
N ALA A 5 -20.78 48.97 -14.88
CA ALA A 5 -19.63 48.77 -14.01
C ALA A 5 -20.09 48.65 -12.54
N THR A 6 -19.68 47.59 -11.85
CA THR A 6 -19.92 47.39 -10.42
C THR A 6 -19.10 48.40 -9.62
N ALA A 7 -19.77 49.41 -9.06
CA ALA A 7 -19.18 50.27 -8.04
C ALA A 7 -18.97 49.42 -6.77
N GLY A 8 -17.72 49.32 -6.30
CA GLY A 8 -17.42 48.61 -5.05
C GLY A 8 -18.04 49.31 -3.85
N VAL A 9 -18.62 48.54 -2.94
CA VAL A 9 -19.08 49.02 -1.63
C VAL A 9 -17.85 49.55 -0.87
N THR A 10 -17.81 50.84 -0.56
CA THR A 10 -16.64 51.49 0.05
C THR A 10 -16.90 52.02 1.46
N ASP A 11 -18.16 52.11 1.87
CA ASP A 11 -18.55 52.56 3.21
C ASP A 11 -19.58 51.61 3.87
N ARG A 12 -19.68 51.75 5.20
CA ARG A 12 -20.51 50.89 6.05
C ARG A 12 -22.02 51.08 5.80
N ALA A 13 -22.44 52.25 5.33
CA ALA A 13 -23.84 52.53 5.05
C ALA A 13 -24.32 51.76 3.80
N GLN A 14 -23.50 51.75 2.75
CA GLN A 14 -23.74 50.94 1.54
C GLN A 14 -23.71 49.44 1.85
N ALA A 15 -22.80 48.99 2.72
CA ALA A 15 -22.73 47.60 3.14
C ALA A 15 -24.01 47.16 3.89
N ARG A 16 -24.53 48.02 4.77
CA ARG A 16 -25.78 47.80 5.48
C ARG A 16 -26.98 47.73 4.53
N GLU A 17 -27.08 48.67 3.59
CA GLU A 17 -28.16 48.70 2.61
C GLU A 17 -28.21 47.39 1.81
N LEU A 18 -27.04 46.87 1.39
CA LEU A 18 -26.96 45.59 0.68
C LEU A 18 -27.36 44.39 1.55
N VAL A 19 -26.94 44.35 2.82
CA VAL A 19 -27.35 43.30 3.77
C VAL A 19 -28.87 43.33 3.98
N ASP A 20 -29.43 44.52 4.21
CA ASP A 20 -30.87 44.71 4.40
C ASP A 20 -31.66 44.34 3.14
N GLU A 21 -31.16 44.68 1.94
CA GLU A 21 -31.76 44.29 0.65
C GLU A 21 -31.82 42.77 0.49
N ILE A 22 -30.71 42.07 0.78
CA ILE A 22 -30.66 40.59 0.70
C ILE A 22 -31.61 39.97 1.73
N ALA A 23 -31.63 40.50 2.96
CA ALA A 23 -32.51 40.02 4.02
C ALA A 23 -33.99 40.16 3.62
N VAL A 24 -34.40 41.31 3.07
CA VAL A 24 -35.75 41.57 2.58
C VAL A 24 -36.10 40.65 1.40
N ASN A 25 -35.17 40.43 0.46
CA ASN A 25 -35.36 39.49 -0.66
C ASN A 25 -35.50 38.02 -0.21
N HIS A 26 -34.92 37.69 0.94
CA HIS A 26 -35.12 36.41 1.63
C HIS A 26 -36.37 36.39 2.51
N GLY A 27 -37.04 37.53 2.65
CA GLY A 27 -38.31 37.64 3.37
C GLY A 27 -38.16 37.85 4.87
N TYR A 28 -36.99 38.31 5.32
CA TYR A 28 -36.79 38.78 6.68
C TYR A 28 -37.51 40.10 6.91
N LEU A 29 -38.22 40.19 8.04
CA LEU A 29 -38.86 41.41 8.51
C LEU A 29 -38.20 41.81 9.83
N PRO A 30 -37.63 43.02 9.94
CA PRO A 30 -37.03 43.49 11.19
C PRO A 30 -38.04 43.47 12.35
N PRO A 31 -37.62 43.20 13.61
CA PRO A 31 -38.53 43.08 14.76
C PRO A 31 -39.46 44.29 14.96
N HIS A 32 -38.96 45.50 14.68
CA HIS A 32 -39.75 46.73 14.77
C HIS A 32 -40.85 46.82 13.70
N VAL A 33 -40.66 46.20 12.52
CA VAL A 33 -41.68 46.10 11.46
C VAL A 33 -42.68 44.99 11.79
N VAL A 34 -42.22 43.84 12.28
CA VAL A 34 -43.10 42.72 12.69
C VAL A 34 -44.09 43.17 13.76
N ASN A 35 -43.66 43.99 14.71
CA ASN A 35 -44.50 44.53 15.78
C ASN A 35 -45.55 45.56 15.30
N LEU A 36 -45.41 46.10 14.09
CA LEU A 36 -46.36 47.03 13.47
C LEU A 36 -47.38 46.32 12.55
N ILE A 37 -47.16 45.04 12.24
CA ILE A 37 -48.03 44.26 11.35
C ILE A 37 -49.18 43.63 12.16
N PRO A 38 -50.46 43.88 11.81
CA PRO A 38 -51.62 43.22 12.41
C PRO A 38 -51.55 41.69 12.27
N ASP A 39 -52.02 40.95 13.27
CA ASP A 39 -51.84 39.48 13.37
C ASP A 39 -52.34 38.70 12.14
N GLU A 40 -53.40 39.16 11.48
CA GLU A 40 -53.93 38.55 10.23
C GLU A 40 -52.97 38.67 9.03
N ILE A 41 -52.28 39.82 8.90
CA ILE A 41 -51.32 40.07 7.82
C ILE A 41 -50.01 39.33 8.10
N ARG A 42 -49.63 39.22 9.39
CA ARG A 42 -48.46 38.45 9.85
C ARG A 42 -48.60 36.96 9.49
N ALA A 43 -49.78 36.37 9.70
CA ALA A 43 -50.06 34.98 9.33
C ALA A 43 -49.97 34.75 7.80
N THR A 44 -50.44 35.71 7.01
CA THR A 44 -50.42 35.64 5.54
C THR A 44 -48.99 35.77 4.99
N ALA A 45 -48.16 36.65 5.57
CA ALA A 45 -46.75 36.80 5.20
C ALA A 45 -45.92 35.55 5.58
N LEU A 46 -46.16 34.96 6.75
CA LEU A 46 -45.52 33.71 7.18
C LEU A 46 -45.86 32.52 6.26
N HIS A 47 -47.11 32.43 5.77
CA HIS A 47 -47.54 31.39 4.84
C HIS A 47 -46.90 31.52 3.42
N ALA A 48 -46.51 32.73 3.01
CA ALA A 48 -45.80 32.96 1.75
C ALA A 48 -44.32 32.54 1.80
N LEU A 49 -43.68 32.65 2.98
CA LEU A 49 -42.28 32.26 3.21
C LEU A 49 -42.07 30.73 3.19
N GLN A 50 -43.10 29.96 3.58
CA GLN A 50 -43.10 28.49 3.58
C GLN A 50 -42.82 27.84 2.21
N LYS A 51 -43.01 28.55 1.08
CA LYS A 51 -42.70 28.01 -0.26
C LYS A 51 -41.20 27.98 -0.59
N LYS A 52 -40.37 28.83 0.04
CA LYS A 52 -38.89 28.87 -0.10
C LYS A 52 -38.21 27.93 0.90
N ASP A 53 -38.77 27.80 2.10
CA ASP A 53 -38.32 26.90 3.19
C ASP A 53 -38.06 25.46 2.70
N ASN A 54 -38.85 25.01 1.73
CA ASN A 54 -38.87 23.61 1.37
C ASN A 54 -37.60 23.07 0.67
N MET A 55 -36.87 23.93 -0.05
CA MET A 55 -35.58 23.55 -0.66
C MET A 55 -34.43 23.61 0.35
N ILE A 56 -34.59 24.38 1.43
CA ILE A 56 -33.56 24.62 2.45
C ILE A 56 -33.67 23.59 3.58
N ALA A 57 -34.87 23.12 3.89
CA ALA A 57 -35.09 22.01 4.81
C ALA A 57 -34.38 20.72 4.36
N ALA A 58 -34.36 20.44 3.04
CA ALA A 58 -33.62 19.32 2.47
C ALA A 58 -32.08 19.50 2.58
N LEU A 59 -31.60 20.76 2.55
CA LEU A 59 -30.19 21.07 2.79
C LEU A 59 -29.83 20.83 4.26
N ALA A 60 -30.64 21.31 5.20
CA ALA A 60 -30.47 21.09 6.63
C ALA A 60 -30.40 19.58 6.95
N GLN A 61 -31.34 18.77 6.45
CA GLN A 61 -31.34 17.31 6.67
C GLN A 61 -30.09 16.61 6.11
N ASN A 62 -29.58 17.03 4.95
CA ASN A 62 -28.35 16.46 4.38
C ASN A 62 -27.10 16.85 5.18
N LEU A 63 -27.02 18.08 5.70
CA LEU A 63 -25.92 18.55 6.54
C LEU A 63 -25.80 17.70 7.82
N TYR A 64 -26.91 17.43 8.51
CA TYR A 64 -26.93 16.66 9.76
C TYR A 64 -26.69 15.14 9.60
N SER A 65 -26.62 14.64 8.36
CA SER A 65 -26.38 13.21 8.06
C SER A 65 -24.91 12.85 7.79
N SER A 66 -24.04 13.85 7.65
CA SER A 66 -22.61 13.72 7.36
C SER A 66 -21.78 13.80 8.64
N SER A 67 -20.68 13.04 8.77
CA SER A 67 -19.70 13.32 9.82
C SER A 67 -19.13 14.74 9.59
N ALA A 68 -19.35 15.65 10.54
CA ALA A 68 -19.11 17.07 10.35
C ALA A 68 -17.61 17.35 10.19
N ARG A 69 -17.21 17.85 9.03
CA ARG A 69 -15.83 18.28 8.70
C ARG A 69 -15.76 19.79 8.38
N PHE A 70 -16.60 20.59 9.02
CA PHE A 70 -16.77 22.03 8.71
C PHE A 70 -15.49 22.85 8.93
N ILE A 71 -14.60 22.44 9.85
CA ILE A 71 -13.30 23.09 10.07
C ILE A 71 -12.47 23.10 8.79
N PHE A 72 -12.49 22.00 8.02
CA PHE A 72 -11.73 21.90 6.78
C PHE A 72 -12.34 22.76 5.66
N GLU A 73 -13.66 22.90 5.63
CA GLU A 73 -14.34 23.81 4.71
C GLU A 73 -14.00 25.28 5.02
N LEU A 74 -13.86 25.64 6.30
CA LEU A 74 -13.38 26.98 6.71
C LEU A 74 -11.90 27.20 6.35
N LEU A 75 -11.03 26.21 6.56
CA LEU A 75 -9.63 26.27 6.15
C LEU A 75 -9.50 26.45 4.62
N GLN A 76 -10.30 25.71 3.85
CA GLN A 76 -10.33 25.83 2.40
C GLN A 76 -10.82 27.21 1.97
N ASN A 77 -11.85 27.75 2.63
CA ASN A 77 -12.29 29.11 2.36
C ASN A 77 -11.16 30.12 2.54
N ALA A 78 -10.42 30.01 3.64
CA ALA A 78 -9.24 30.84 3.86
C ALA A 78 -8.14 30.61 2.80
N ALA A 79 -7.92 29.37 2.35
CA ALA A 79 -6.89 29.06 1.33
C ALA A 79 -7.17 29.69 -0.03
N ASP A 80 -8.45 29.83 -0.40
CA ASP A 80 -8.89 30.38 -1.68
C ASP A 80 -8.93 31.92 -1.71
N ASN A 81 -8.95 32.58 -0.53
CA ASN A 81 -9.06 34.03 -0.40
C ASN A 81 -7.92 34.80 -1.06
N ASN A 82 -8.08 36.11 -1.23
CA ASN A 82 -7.01 37.00 -1.71
C ASN A 82 -6.36 37.72 -0.54
N TYR A 83 -5.05 37.94 -0.63
CA TYR A 83 -4.22 38.49 0.44
C TYR A 83 -3.31 39.61 -0.08
N PHE A 84 -3.73 40.35 -1.11
CA PHE A 84 -2.90 41.38 -1.73
C PHE A 84 -2.52 42.49 -0.75
N LYS A 85 -3.43 42.90 0.15
CA LYS A 85 -3.18 43.93 1.17
C LYS A 85 -2.14 43.45 2.19
N ALA A 86 -2.34 42.26 2.75
CA ALA A 86 -1.41 41.67 3.71
C ALA A 86 0.00 41.53 3.12
N LEU A 87 0.10 41.03 1.89
CA LEU A 87 1.39 40.89 1.19
C LEU A 87 2.04 42.26 0.90
N ALA A 88 1.26 43.28 0.54
CA ALA A 88 1.76 44.63 0.31
C ALA A 88 2.30 45.28 1.60
N GLU A 89 1.76 44.92 2.76
CA GLU A 89 2.20 45.35 4.09
C GLU A 89 3.34 44.49 4.65
N GLY A 90 3.79 43.47 3.92
CA GLY A 90 4.86 42.56 4.35
C GLY A 90 4.42 41.52 5.39
N HIS A 91 3.12 41.22 5.46
CA HIS A 91 2.55 40.22 6.35
C HIS A 91 2.23 38.92 5.61
N ASP A 92 2.60 37.79 6.22
CA ASP A 92 2.28 36.47 5.71
C ASP A 92 0.77 36.17 5.80
N PRO A 93 0.16 35.61 4.74
CA PRO A 93 -1.22 35.12 4.79
C PRO A 93 -1.40 34.05 5.87
N TYR A 94 -2.38 34.21 6.74
CA TYR A 94 -2.66 33.28 7.83
C TYR A 94 -4.14 33.05 8.06
N VAL A 95 -4.42 31.93 8.75
CA VAL A 95 -5.71 31.66 9.39
C VAL A 95 -5.48 31.26 10.85
N SER A 96 -6.33 31.73 11.76
CA SER A 96 -6.30 31.36 13.18
C SER A 96 -7.64 30.83 13.64
N PHE A 97 -7.61 29.75 14.43
CA PHE A 97 -8.76 29.12 15.08
C PHE A 97 -8.62 29.25 16.60
N SER A 98 -9.49 30.03 17.23
CA SER A 98 -9.51 30.27 18.67
C SER A 98 -10.79 29.68 19.27
N VAL A 99 -10.65 28.58 20.04
CA VAL A 99 -11.77 27.86 20.66
C VAL A 99 -11.96 28.33 22.10
N TYR A 100 -13.09 28.96 22.36
CA TYR A 100 -13.58 29.36 23.68
C TYR A 100 -14.62 28.34 24.20
N PRO A 101 -15.09 28.44 25.44
CA PRO A 101 -16.13 27.56 25.97
C PRO A 101 -17.44 27.60 25.17
N ASP A 102 -17.83 28.78 24.70
CA ASP A 102 -19.12 29.07 24.06
C ASP A 102 -19.04 29.23 22.54
N ARG A 103 -17.83 29.42 21.98
CA ARG A 103 -17.66 29.74 20.56
C ARG A 103 -16.32 29.32 19.97
N LEU A 104 -16.28 29.20 18.65
CA LEU A 104 -15.05 29.14 17.84
C LEU A 104 -14.91 30.44 17.05
N VAL A 105 -13.78 31.12 17.16
CA VAL A 105 -13.45 32.31 16.36
C VAL A 105 -12.43 31.92 15.30
N VAL A 106 -12.74 32.22 14.04
CA VAL A 106 -11.84 32.01 12.90
C VAL A 106 -11.47 33.36 12.31
N GLU A 107 -10.18 33.66 12.20
CA GLU A 107 -9.71 34.92 11.61
C GLU A 107 -8.72 34.66 10.49
N CYS A 108 -8.79 35.44 9.43
CA CYS A 108 -7.77 35.48 8.39
C CYS A 108 -7.52 36.91 7.94
N ASN A 109 -6.27 37.23 7.59
CA ASN A 109 -5.85 38.56 7.14
C ASN A 109 -6.06 38.76 5.63
N GLU A 110 -7.16 38.25 5.09
CA GLU A 110 -7.50 38.41 3.69
C GLU A 110 -7.87 39.87 3.32
N ASP A 111 -8.12 40.12 2.04
CA ASP A 111 -8.47 41.46 1.54
C ASP A 111 -9.86 41.95 1.99
N GLY A 112 -10.72 41.02 2.44
CA GLY A 112 -12.09 41.23 2.92
C GLY A 112 -13.17 40.89 1.89
N PHE A 113 -14.42 40.81 2.34
CA PHE A 113 -15.57 40.44 1.53
C PHE A 113 -15.91 41.51 0.48
N THR A 114 -16.26 41.05 -0.72
CA THR A 114 -16.93 41.86 -1.75
C THR A 114 -18.45 41.69 -1.71
N SER A 115 -19.19 42.54 -2.43
CA SER A 115 -20.63 42.41 -2.67
C SER A 115 -21.00 41.04 -3.24
N GLU A 116 -20.15 40.49 -4.11
CA GLU A 116 -20.34 39.17 -4.71
C GLU A 116 -20.11 38.06 -3.67
N ASN A 117 -19.19 38.23 -2.73
CA ASN A 117 -18.98 37.27 -1.64
C ASN A 117 -20.17 37.23 -0.68
N LEU A 118 -20.70 38.39 -0.28
CA LEU A 118 -21.92 38.47 0.52
C LEU A 118 -23.09 37.81 -0.21
N THR A 119 -23.29 38.12 -1.49
CA THR A 119 -24.37 37.53 -2.29
C THR A 119 -24.20 36.01 -2.43
N ALA A 120 -22.97 35.52 -2.64
CA ALA A 120 -22.70 34.10 -2.79
C ALA A 120 -22.88 33.33 -1.47
N ILE A 121 -22.38 33.85 -0.34
CA ILE A 121 -22.53 33.21 0.96
C ILE A 121 -24.00 33.14 1.39
N CYS A 122 -24.85 34.05 0.92
CA CYS A 122 -26.30 34.05 1.18
C CYS A 122 -27.10 33.17 0.20
N ASN A 123 -26.52 32.61 -0.86
CA ASN A 123 -27.24 31.76 -1.81
C ASN A 123 -26.98 30.27 -1.58
N ILE A 124 -27.92 29.42 -2.00
CA ILE A 124 -27.77 27.96 -2.01
C ILE A 124 -27.30 27.53 -3.41
N GLY A 125 -26.23 26.74 -3.50
CA GLY A 125 -25.77 26.22 -4.80
C GLY A 125 -25.00 27.21 -5.68
N LYS A 126 -24.65 28.41 -5.20
CA LYS A 126 -23.82 29.37 -5.94
C LYS A 126 -22.54 29.69 -5.17
N SER A 127 -21.39 29.61 -5.84
CA SER A 127 -20.07 30.02 -5.33
C SER A 127 -19.63 31.30 -6.03
N SER A 128 -19.02 32.25 -5.32
CA SER A 128 -18.38 33.45 -5.88
C SER A 128 -17.02 33.17 -6.52
N LYS A 129 -16.47 31.96 -6.30
CA LYS A 129 -15.14 31.56 -6.79
C LYS A 129 -15.27 31.00 -8.20
N GLN A 130 -14.95 31.79 -9.22
CA GLN A 130 -14.79 31.33 -10.61
C GLN A 130 -13.41 30.66 -10.74
N GLY A 131 -13.35 29.36 -11.07
CA GLY A 131 -12.06 28.71 -11.26
C GLY A 131 -12.09 27.19 -11.39
N ALA A 132 -11.47 26.72 -12.47
CA ALA A 132 -11.20 25.33 -12.86
C ALA A 132 -10.49 24.44 -11.82
N GLN A 133 -9.90 25.03 -10.77
CA GLN A 133 -8.98 24.35 -9.87
C GLN A 133 -9.39 24.67 -8.43
N GLY A 134 -10.01 23.71 -7.75
CA GLY A 134 -10.53 23.85 -6.40
C GLY A 134 -11.00 22.52 -5.85
N TYR A 135 -10.48 22.15 -4.68
CA TYR A 135 -10.63 20.85 -4.05
C TYR A 135 -11.96 20.80 -3.30
N ILE A 136 -13.04 20.41 -3.96
CA ILE A 136 -14.35 20.14 -3.33
C ILE A 136 -14.98 21.40 -2.72
N GLY A 137 -15.78 22.13 -3.51
CA GLY A 137 -16.51 23.31 -3.00
C GLY A 137 -17.73 23.73 -3.82
N GLU A 138 -18.25 22.89 -4.71
CA GLU A 138 -19.14 23.36 -5.78
C GLU A 138 -20.64 23.36 -5.50
N LYS A 139 -21.10 22.91 -4.33
CA LYS A 139 -22.54 22.98 -4.01
C LYS A 139 -22.94 24.20 -3.18
N GLY A 140 -22.03 25.11 -2.82
CA GLY A 140 -22.36 26.26 -1.96
C GLY A 140 -22.91 25.85 -0.58
N ILE A 141 -22.59 24.62 -0.13
CA ILE A 141 -23.07 24.03 1.13
C ILE A 141 -21.99 23.99 2.23
N GLY A 142 -20.71 24.16 1.85
CA GLY A 142 -19.56 24.00 2.75
C GLY A 142 -19.64 24.91 3.97
N PHE A 143 -19.82 26.21 3.76
CA PHE A 143 -20.04 27.17 4.85
C PHE A 143 -21.28 26.81 5.69
N LYS A 144 -22.36 26.30 5.10
CA LYS A 144 -23.59 25.95 5.84
C LYS A 144 -23.40 24.80 6.83
N SER A 145 -22.35 23.99 6.67
CA SER A 145 -22.01 22.95 7.65
C SER A 145 -21.56 23.50 9.01
N THR A 146 -21.18 24.79 9.11
CA THR A 146 -20.87 25.42 10.41
C THR A 146 -22.06 25.39 11.37
N PHE A 147 -23.29 25.39 10.85
CA PHE A 147 -24.49 25.35 11.67
C PHE A 147 -24.75 24.00 12.35
N MET A 148 -23.96 22.96 12.02
CA MET A 148 -23.94 21.73 12.80
C MET A 148 -23.32 21.93 14.18
N ALA A 149 -22.33 22.82 14.28
CA ALA A 149 -21.64 23.12 15.53
C ALA A 149 -22.21 24.38 16.22
N ALA A 150 -22.69 25.34 15.44
CA ALA A 150 -23.10 26.65 15.94
C ALA A 150 -24.54 27.03 15.60
N TRP A 151 -25.24 27.67 16.53
CA TRP A 151 -26.58 28.22 16.25
C TRP A 151 -26.51 29.63 15.64
N LYS A 152 -25.39 30.33 15.86
CA LYS A 152 -25.15 31.68 15.34
C LYS A 152 -23.76 31.78 14.76
N VAL A 153 -23.67 32.37 13.57
CA VAL A 153 -22.39 32.65 12.88
C VAL A 153 -22.33 34.13 12.57
N GLN A 154 -21.47 34.86 13.25
CA GLN A 154 -21.20 36.29 12.99
C GLN A 154 -20.02 36.41 12.04
N ILE A 155 -20.11 37.34 11.08
CA ILE A 155 -19.05 37.65 10.12
C ILE A 155 -18.79 39.16 10.16
N GLU A 156 -17.52 39.50 10.35
CA GLU A 156 -16.99 40.86 10.29
C GLU A 156 -15.89 40.88 9.22
N SER A 157 -16.08 41.64 8.15
CA SER A 157 -15.13 41.68 7.03
C SER A 157 -15.20 43.02 6.30
N GLY A 158 -14.17 43.85 6.49
CA GLY A 158 -14.17 45.22 5.99
C GLY A 158 -15.40 46.01 6.45
N PRO A 159 -16.20 46.61 5.54
CA PRO A 159 -17.39 47.37 5.92
C PRO A 159 -18.59 46.49 6.30
N PHE A 160 -18.52 45.16 6.14
CA PHE A 160 -19.64 44.25 6.38
C PHE A 160 -19.62 43.71 7.82
N THR A 161 -20.71 43.95 8.58
CA THR A 161 -20.94 43.36 9.91
C THR A 161 -22.33 42.75 9.97
N PHE A 162 -22.42 41.43 9.79
CA PHE A 162 -23.68 40.70 9.75
C PHE A 162 -23.57 39.32 10.38
N TYR A 163 -24.69 38.71 10.69
CA TYR A 163 -24.72 37.35 11.22
C TYR A 163 -25.85 36.54 10.61
N PHE A 164 -25.74 35.22 10.79
CA PHE A 164 -26.77 34.25 10.49
C PHE A 164 -27.18 33.54 11.78
N GLU A 165 -28.46 33.26 11.95
CA GLU A 165 -29.02 32.58 13.13
C GLU A 165 -29.88 31.41 12.67
N HIS A 166 -29.52 30.19 13.07
CA HIS A 166 -30.22 28.96 12.74
C HIS A 166 -30.07 27.94 13.88
N GLN A 167 -31.19 27.54 14.48
CA GLN A 167 -31.24 26.51 15.50
C GLN A 167 -31.51 25.12 14.89
N LEU A 168 -31.12 24.08 15.63
CA LEU A 168 -31.43 22.69 15.28
C LEU A 168 -32.95 22.49 15.17
N GLY A 169 -33.44 22.18 13.97
CA GLY A 169 -34.86 21.97 13.67
C GLY A 169 -35.55 23.12 12.94
N ASP A 170 -34.88 24.25 12.75
CA ASP A 170 -35.40 25.37 11.94
C ASP A 170 -35.50 25.01 10.45
N SER A 171 -36.26 25.81 9.68
CA SER A 171 -36.46 25.61 8.23
C SER A 171 -35.19 25.74 7.37
N GLY A 172 -34.10 26.25 7.96
CA GLY A 172 -32.82 26.50 7.31
C GLY A 172 -32.68 27.88 6.67
N MET A 173 -33.76 28.67 6.56
CA MET A 173 -33.69 30.06 6.07
C MET A 173 -32.70 30.92 6.86
N GLY A 174 -32.64 30.71 8.17
CA GLY A 174 -31.69 31.38 9.05
C GLY A 174 -30.21 31.20 8.68
N MET A 175 -29.88 30.12 7.95
CA MET A 175 -28.53 29.88 7.46
C MET A 175 -28.15 30.77 6.28
N ILE A 176 -29.12 31.36 5.56
CA ILE A 176 -28.89 32.13 4.31
C ILE A 176 -29.33 33.60 4.39
N THR A 177 -30.08 33.97 5.42
CA THR A 177 -30.57 35.32 5.64
C THR A 177 -29.57 36.09 6.51
N PRO A 178 -28.83 37.06 5.95
CA PRO A 178 -27.92 37.87 6.74
C PRO A 178 -28.72 38.89 7.56
N ILE A 179 -28.29 39.15 8.79
CA ILE A 179 -28.87 40.16 9.67
C ILE A 179 -27.76 41.12 10.08
N TRP A 180 -27.95 42.41 9.81
CA TRP A 180 -27.00 43.44 10.21
C TRP A 180 -26.93 43.57 11.74
N PHE A 181 -25.71 43.80 12.26
CA PHE A 181 -25.54 44.19 13.65
C PHE A 181 -24.46 45.26 13.79
N GLU A 182 -24.57 46.05 14.86
CA GLU A 182 -23.52 46.96 15.28
C GLU A 182 -22.69 46.26 16.38
N PRO A 183 -21.41 45.92 16.13
CA PRO A 183 -20.52 45.36 17.12
C PRO A 183 -20.22 46.40 18.21
N GLU A 184 -20.04 45.94 19.45
CA GLU A 184 -19.68 46.80 20.58
C GLU A 184 -18.26 47.37 20.43
N ASP A 185 -17.36 46.58 19.84
CA ASP A 185 -15.98 46.97 19.51
C ASP A 185 -15.78 46.89 17.99
N GLU A 186 -15.15 47.91 17.39
CA GLU A 186 -14.77 47.84 15.98
C GLU A 186 -13.65 46.81 15.80
N PHE A 187 -13.84 45.88 14.85
CA PHE A 187 -12.78 44.98 14.40
C PHE A 187 -11.63 45.80 13.81
N GLN A 188 -10.57 46.01 14.60
CA GLN A 188 -9.43 46.85 14.22
C GLN A 188 -8.41 46.17 13.30
N GLY A 189 -8.75 45.03 12.69
CA GLY A 189 -7.84 44.24 11.86
C GLY A 189 -8.17 44.31 10.38
N PRO A 190 -7.17 44.30 9.48
CA PRO A 190 -7.40 43.93 8.08
C PRO A 190 -7.76 42.44 8.03
N GLY A 191 -8.91 42.09 7.44
CA GLY A 191 -9.28 40.69 7.26
C GLY A 191 -10.75 40.36 7.43
N THR A 192 -11.00 39.09 7.68
CA THR A 192 -12.31 38.50 7.97
C THR A 192 -12.26 37.77 9.30
N ARG A 193 -13.20 38.06 10.20
CA ARG A 193 -13.46 37.34 11.44
C ARG A 193 -14.80 36.64 11.34
N ILE A 194 -14.82 35.34 11.62
CA ILE A 194 -16.03 34.50 11.68
C ILE A 194 -16.15 33.93 13.09
N SER A 195 -17.17 34.33 13.83
CA SER A 195 -17.44 33.85 15.19
C SER A 195 -18.63 32.89 15.19
N LEU A 196 -18.37 31.62 15.51
CA LEU A 196 -19.32 30.52 15.53
C LEU A 196 -19.72 30.23 16.99
N TYR A 197 -20.91 30.62 17.40
CA TYR A 197 -21.44 30.39 18.75
C TYR A 197 -22.06 29.00 18.84
N PHE A 198 -21.48 28.14 19.67
CA PHE A 198 -21.89 26.75 19.81
C PHE A 198 -23.34 26.65 20.28
N HIS A 199 -24.05 25.65 19.76
CA HIS A 199 -25.40 25.29 20.24
C HIS A 199 -25.37 25.13 21.76
N ASP A 200 -26.26 25.84 22.46
CA ASP A 200 -26.44 25.81 23.92
C ASP A 200 -27.54 24.82 24.37
N ASN A 201 -28.17 24.15 23.40
CA ASN A 201 -29.17 23.11 23.62
C ASN A 201 -28.52 21.76 24.01
N GLY A 202 -28.91 21.22 25.15
CA GLY A 202 -28.44 19.89 25.62
C GLY A 202 -28.01 19.88 27.08
N THR A 203 -27.59 18.71 27.56
CA THR A 203 -27.00 18.60 28.89
C THR A 203 -25.57 19.19 28.90
N PRO A 204 -25.02 19.60 30.06
CA PRO A 204 -23.63 20.05 30.14
C PRO A 204 -22.61 19.03 29.61
N ALA A 205 -22.95 17.73 29.65
CA ALA A 205 -22.12 16.67 29.07
C ALA A 205 -22.13 16.74 27.54
N ASP A 206 -23.31 16.88 26.92
CA ASP A 206 -23.46 16.99 25.45
C ASP A 206 -22.71 18.21 24.90
N LEU A 207 -22.80 19.35 25.59
CA LEU A 207 -22.09 20.58 25.22
C LEU A 207 -20.57 20.41 25.28
N LYS A 208 -20.08 19.72 26.32
CA LYS A 208 -18.66 19.41 26.49
C LYS A 208 -18.17 18.43 25.43
N GLU A 209 -18.98 17.44 25.06
CA GLU A 209 -18.66 16.47 24.00
C GLU A 209 -18.56 17.16 22.64
N ARG A 210 -19.54 17.97 22.24
CA ARG A 210 -19.51 18.74 20.98
C ARG A 210 -18.29 19.65 20.88
N ARG A 211 -17.97 20.39 21.94
CA ARG A 211 -16.74 21.20 22.01
C ARG A 211 -15.49 20.33 21.90
N GLY A 212 -15.49 19.18 22.56
CA GLY A 212 -14.42 18.19 22.50
C GLY A 212 -14.17 17.68 21.08
N GLU A 213 -15.21 17.41 20.30
CA GLU A 213 -15.11 16.99 18.89
C GLU A 213 -14.45 18.07 18.02
N VAL A 214 -14.85 19.34 18.17
CA VAL A 214 -14.25 20.49 17.46
C VAL A 214 -12.76 20.61 17.80
N ILE A 215 -12.41 20.50 19.08
CA ILE A 215 -11.02 20.54 19.55
C ILE A 215 -10.22 19.38 18.95
N ASN A 216 -10.77 18.17 18.94
CA ASN A 216 -10.10 16.99 18.40
C ASN A 216 -9.82 17.15 16.89
N GLN A 217 -10.80 17.62 16.11
CA GLN A 217 -10.61 17.89 14.69
C GLN A 217 -9.51 18.93 14.43
N LEU A 218 -9.46 20.00 15.23
CA LEU A 218 -8.40 21.02 15.13
C LEU A 218 -7.03 20.47 15.55
N LYS A 219 -6.97 19.62 16.58
CA LYS A 219 -5.72 18.98 17.03
C LYS A 219 -5.14 18.04 15.96
N GLU A 220 -5.99 17.32 15.23
CA GLU A 220 -5.64 16.41 14.14
C GLU A 220 -5.15 17.11 12.87
N LEU A 221 -5.37 18.42 12.73
CA LEU A 221 -5.02 19.18 11.53
C LEU A 221 -3.50 19.15 11.28
N GLN A 222 -3.08 18.60 10.14
CA GLN A 222 -1.68 18.47 9.74
C GLN A 222 -1.15 19.76 9.12
N GLY A 223 0.09 20.16 9.44
CA GLY A 223 0.70 21.38 8.92
C GLY A 223 1.13 21.25 7.47
N GLU A 224 1.32 20.03 7.01
CA GLU A 224 1.68 19.63 5.67
C GLU A 224 0.66 20.09 4.62
N ALA A 225 -0.59 20.37 5.03
CA ALA A 225 -1.59 21.00 4.15
C ALA A 225 -1.10 22.35 3.58
N LEU A 226 -0.23 23.07 4.32
CA LEU A 226 0.37 24.33 3.86
C LEU A 226 1.26 24.15 2.61
N LEU A 227 1.84 22.96 2.40
CA LEU A 227 2.68 22.67 1.21
C LEU A 227 1.87 22.65 -0.09
N PHE A 228 0.54 22.48 0.02
CA PHE A 228 -0.35 22.24 -1.10
C PHE A 228 -1.28 23.41 -1.40
N VAL A 229 -1.35 24.39 -0.50
CA VAL A 229 -2.10 25.63 -0.71
C VAL A 229 -1.18 26.71 -1.26
N ASN A 230 -1.69 27.52 -2.19
CA ASN A 230 -0.85 28.46 -2.93
C ASN A 230 -0.57 29.78 -2.19
N LYS A 231 -1.44 30.18 -1.25
CA LYS A 231 -1.42 31.52 -0.64
C LYS A 231 -1.17 31.50 0.87
N LEU A 232 -1.88 30.65 1.61
CA LEU A 232 -1.73 30.56 3.07
C LEU A 232 -0.33 30.09 3.45
N ARG A 233 0.29 30.78 4.41
CA ARG A 233 1.60 30.44 4.96
C ARG A 233 1.55 30.03 6.43
N ARG A 234 0.50 30.39 7.18
CA ARG A 234 0.39 30.02 8.61
C ARG A 234 -1.00 29.57 9.01
N ILE A 235 -1.05 28.59 9.92
CA ILE A 235 -2.26 28.12 10.60
C ILE A 235 -2.00 28.16 12.09
N ASN A 236 -2.80 28.94 12.82
CA ASN A 236 -2.73 29.05 14.27
C ASN A 236 -3.96 28.43 14.91
N ILE A 237 -3.79 27.68 16.00
CA ILE A 237 -4.88 27.07 16.74
C ILE A 237 -4.64 27.33 18.22
N ALA A 238 -5.64 27.83 18.93
CA ALA A 238 -5.60 28.07 20.37
C ALA A 238 -6.91 27.64 21.03
N VAL A 239 -6.82 27.06 22.22
CA VAL A 239 -7.95 26.63 23.04
C VAL A 239 -7.86 27.32 24.40
N PHE A 240 -8.97 27.90 24.83
CA PHE A 240 -9.09 28.71 26.05
C PHE A 240 -10.14 28.10 27.00
N GLU A 241 -9.89 28.12 28.30
CA GLU A 241 -10.82 27.62 29.34
C GLU A 241 -11.71 28.75 29.90
N SER A 242 -11.14 29.94 30.15
CA SER A 242 -11.85 31.14 30.61
C SER A 242 -11.15 32.40 30.14
N GLY A 243 -11.87 33.29 29.45
CA GLY A 243 -11.30 34.57 28.97
C GLY A 243 -10.03 34.35 28.14
N GLU A 244 -8.88 34.82 28.66
CA GLU A 244 -7.56 34.73 28.03
C GLU A 244 -6.71 33.53 28.50
N ASP A 245 -7.26 32.65 29.35
CA ASP A 245 -6.56 31.48 29.90
C ASP A 245 -6.38 30.40 28.82
N LYS A 246 -5.28 30.53 28.05
CA LYS A 246 -4.88 29.59 27.01
C LYS A 246 -4.37 28.28 27.62
N ILE A 247 -5.06 27.17 27.34
CA ILE A 247 -4.70 25.84 27.85
C ILE A 247 -3.96 24.98 26.83
N TRP A 248 -4.15 25.24 25.54
CA TRP A 248 -3.51 24.49 24.47
C TRP A 248 -3.37 25.35 23.22
N SER A 249 -2.24 25.26 22.50
CA SER A 249 -2.11 25.86 21.18
C SER A 249 -1.18 25.10 20.26
N LYS A 250 -1.41 25.22 18.96
CA LYS A 250 -0.57 24.70 17.88
C LYS A 250 -0.44 25.77 16.81
N SER A 251 0.78 26.18 16.50
CA SER A 251 1.09 27.07 15.39
C SER A 251 1.89 26.31 14.34
N MET A 252 1.51 26.46 13.08
CA MET A 252 2.15 25.84 11.92
C MET A 252 2.47 26.94 10.92
N ALA A 253 3.73 27.09 10.55
CA ALA A 253 4.19 28.12 9.63
C ALA A 253 5.07 27.51 8.55
N LEU A 254 4.77 27.84 7.30
CA LEU A 254 5.53 27.44 6.12
C LEU A 254 6.35 28.63 5.63
N SER A 255 7.64 28.41 5.47
CA SER A 255 8.56 29.35 4.85
C SER A 255 9.34 28.66 3.73
N ASP A 256 9.84 29.45 2.77
CA ASP A 256 10.70 28.91 1.73
C ASP A 256 12.10 28.66 2.32
N SER A 257 12.71 27.52 1.99
CA SER A 257 14.02 27.17 2.56
C SER A 257 15.10 28.08 2.00
N PRO A 258 16.02 28.61 2.84
CA PRO A 258 17.15 29.38 2.36
C PRO A 258 18.20 28.52 1.65
N ASN A 259 18.19 27.20 1.87
CA ASN A 259 19.25 26.30 1.43
C ASN A 259 19.15 25.96 -0.06
N PHE A 260 17.93 25.85 -0.61
CA PHE A 260 17.72 25.47 -2.01
C PHE A 260 16.36 25.96 -2.57
N PRO A 261 16.25 26.23 -3.89
CA PRO A 261 15.10 26.94 -4.48
C PRO A 261 13.76 26.21 -4.41
N GLN A 262 13.78 24.87 -4.33
CA GLN A 262 12.59 24.01 -4.21
C GLN A 262 12.33 23.57 -2.77
N GLY A 263 13.06 24.14 -1.79
CA GLY A 263 12.94 23.77 -0.40
C GLY A 263 11.84 24.53 0.31
N SER A 264 11.16 23.85 1.22
CA SER A 264 10.18 24.45 2.12
C SER A 264 10.42 23.96 3.54
N GLU A 265 10.32 24.89 4.49
CA GLU A 265 10.47 24.61 5.92
C GLU A 265 9.11 24.78 6.61
N LEU A 266 8.63 23.70 7.23
CA LEU A 266 7.42 23.68 8.04
C LEU A 266 7.79 23.66 9.52
N ARG A 267 7.57 24.77 10.20
CA ARG A 267 7.75 24.90 11.65
C ARG A 267 6.42 24.65 12.36
N THR A 268 6.43 23.76 13.34
CA THR A 268 5.29 23.45 14.20
C THR A 268 5.65 23.67 15.67
N SER A 269 4.95 24.59 16.32
CA SER A 269 5.11 24.88 17.75
C SER A 269 3.83 24.48 18.48
N LYS A 270 3.96 23.73 19.59
CA LYS A 270 2.84 23.25 20.40
C LYS A 270 3.06 23.59 21.87
N PHE A 271 2.02 24.13 22.50
CA PHE A 271 1.97 24.42 23.92
C PHE A 271 0.79 23.67 24.54
N ASP A 272 1.03 23.00 25.67
CA ASP A 272 0.00 22.35 26.48
C ASP A 272 0.21 22.69 27.97
N ALA A 273 -0.72 23.44 28.54
CA ALA A 273 -0.66 23.88 29.94
C ALA A 273 -0.85 22.71 30.93
N THR A 274 -1.57 21.65 30.54
CA THR A 274 -1.85 20.51 31.43
C THR A 274 -0.64 19.61 31.65
N SER A 275 0.19 19.47 30.61
CA SER A 275 1.44 18.69 30.66
C SER A 275 2.68 19.56 30.86
N GLY A 276 2.52 20.90 30.88
CA GLY A 276 3.62 21.87 31.03
C GLY A 276 4.67 21.77 29.93
N THR A 277 4.28 21.30 28.74
CA THR A 277 5.20 20.97 27.65
C THR A 277 5.07 21.99 26.54
N ASP A 278 6.18 22.63 26.21
CA ASP A 278 6.35 23.42 24.98
C ASP A 278 7.28 22.63 24.05
N SER A 279 6.87 22.43 22.81
CA SER A 279 7.63 21.67 21.82
C SER A 279 7.62 22.40 20.49
N GLU A 280 8.80 22.52 19.91
CA GLU A 280 8.99 23.06 18.57
C GLU A 280 9.64 21.99 17.70
N MET A 281 9.10 21.81 16.50
CA MET A 281 9.59 20.87 15.50
C MET A 281 9.69 21.60 14.17
N VAL A 282 10.81 21.43 13.49
CA VAL A 282 11.03 21.92 12.13
C VAL A 282 11.17 20.71 11.22
N ARG A 283 10.43 20.70 10.11
CA ARG A 283 10.58 19.70 9.05
C ARG A 283 10.89 20.40 7.74
N GLN A 284 11.80 19.83 6.98
CA GLN A 284 12.15 20.34 5.66
C GLN A 284 11.58 19.44 4.58
N PHE A 285 11.26 20.04 3.44
CA PHE A 285 10.69 19.34 2.29
C PHE A 285 11.31 19.86 1.00
N HIS A 286 11.62 18.96 0.07
CA HIS A 286 11.76 19.33 -1.34
C HIS A 286 10.39 19.22 -2.01
N VAL A 287 9.91 20.30 -2.63
CA VAL A 287 8.57 20.34 -3.24
C VAL A 287 8.67 20.42 -4.75
N THR A 288 8.12 19.40 -5.43
CA THR A 288 8.02 19.36 -6.90
C THR A 288 6.57 19.57 -7.32
N LYS A 289 6.34 20.55 -8.19
CA LYS A 289 5.03 20.81 -8.81
C LYS A 289 5.01 20.37 -10.26
N TYR A 290 3.91 19.78 -10.70
CA TYR A 290 3.71 19.32 -12.07
C TYR A 290 2.27 19.56 -12.52
N ASP A 291 2.08 20.24 -13.64
CA ASP A 291 0.75 20.50 -14.19
C ASP A 291 0.32 19.34 -15.07
N ALA A 292 -0.61 18.54 -14.57
CA ALA A 292 -1.25 17.45 -15.30
C ALA A 292 -2.20 18.02 -16.35
N THR A 293 -2.17 17.45 -17.56
CA THR A 293 -3.03 17.81 -18.70
C THR A 293 -3.85 16.60 -19.16
N GLU A 294 -4.81 16.83 -20.07
CA GLU A 294 -5.64 15.78 -20.68
C GLU A 294 -6.45 14.95 -19.66
N LEU A 295 -6.80 15.55 -18.53
CA LEU A 295 -7.55 14.88 -17.48
C LEU A 295 -9.03 14.71 -17.84
N SER A 296 -9.59 13.56 -17.45
CA SER A 296 -11.05 13.36 -17.50
C SER A 296 -11.78 14.22 -16.48
N ARG A 297 -13.07 14.46 -16.73
CA ARG A 297 -13.96 15.23 -15.84
C ARG A 297 -13.97 14.63 -14.43
N ASN A 298 -13.97 15.50 -13.42
CA ASN A 298 -14.27 15.10 -12.05
C ASN A 298 -15.79 14.90 -11.92
N GLU A 299 -16.23 13.68 -11.60
CA GLU A 299 -17.65 13.28 -11.50
C GLU A 299 -18.36 13.93 -10.30
N ASN A 300 -17.61 14.36 -9.29
CA ASN A 300 -18.14 15.06 -8.11
C ASN A 300 -18.29 16.58 -8.34
N ARG A 301 -18.05 17.06 -9.57
CA ARG A 301 -17.95 18.47 -9.94
C ARG A 301 -18.94 18.80 -11.08
N SER A 302 -19.60 19.96 -10.99
CA SER A 302 -20.52 20.54 -11.97
C SER A 302 -19.85 21.73 -12.65
N TYR A 303 -19.74 21.71 -13.97
CA TYR A 303 -19.03 22.76 -14.72
C TYR A 303 -20.02 23.77 -15.29
N SER A 304 -19.66 25.05 -15.27
CA SER A 304 -20.36 26.07 -16.05
C SER A 304 -20.13 25.89 -17.55
N GLU A 305 -21.04 26.40 -18.39
CA GLU A 305 -20.92 26.35 -19.85
C GLU A 305 -19.58 26.92 -20.34
N THR A 306 -19.12 28.03 -19.74
CA THR A 306 -17.81 28.63 -20.01
C THR A 306 -16.62 27.74 -19.64
N GLU A 307 -16.72 26.97 -18.55
CA GLU A 307 -15.66 26.04 -18.14
C GLU A 307 -15.63 24.78 -19.00
N GLU A 308 -16.79 24.35 -19.50
CA GLU A 308 -16.89 23.28 -20.48
C GLU A 308 -16.27 23.69 -21.82
N ASP A 309 -16.60 24.88 -22.32
CA ASP A 309 -16.08 25.40 -23.60
C ASP A 309 -14.55 25.58 -23.58
N LEU A 310 -14.00 26.01 -22.45
CA LEU A 310 -12.56 26.20 -22.26
C LEU A 310 -11.84 24.92 -21.80
N ALA A 311 -12.56 23.80 -21.66
CA ALA A 311 -12.04 22.51 -21.18
C ALA A 311 -11.19 22.62 -19.90
N LEU A 312 -11.58 23.52 -19.00
CA LEU A 312 -10.83 23.90 -17.81
C LEU A 312 -10.58 22.73 -16.85
N TYR A 313 -11.48 21.75 -16.84
CA TYR A 313 -11.35 20.50 -16.07
C TYR A 313 -10.18 19.60 -16.49
N SER A 314 -9.64 19.80 -17.70
CA SER A 314 -8.63 18.91 -18.30
C SER A 314 -7.23 19.13 -17.71
N THR A 315 -7.06 20.11 -16.83
CA THR A 315 -5.79 20.41 -16.17
C THR A 315 -5.90 20.37 -14.65
N SER A 316 -4.84 19.98 -13.97
CA SER A 316 -4.73 20.03 -12.50
C SER A 316 -3.28 19.99 -12.06
N GLN A 317 -2.94 20.66 -10.96
CA GLN A 317 -1.59 20.61 -10.41
C GLN A 317 -1.43 19.39 -9.49
N VAL A 318 -0.36 18.63 -9.73
CA VAL A 318 0.16 17.59 -8.86
C VAL A 318 1.33 18.17 -8.08
N VAL A 319 1.33 17.98 -6.76
CA VAL A 319 2.41 18.43 -5.88
C VAL A 319 2.95 17.21 -5.14
N LEU A 320 4.27 17.00 -5.23
CA LEU A 320 5.00 16.01 -4.46
C LEU A 320 5.88 16.73 -3.44
N ALA A 321 5.87 16.29 -2.19
CA ALA A 321 6.77 16.81 -1.16
C ALA A 321 7.60 15.69 -0.54
N PHE A 322 8.91 15.80 -0.66
CA PHE A 322 9.89 14.82 -0.19
C PHE A 322 10.45 15.27 1.16
N PRO A 323 10.13 14.57 2.27
CA PRO A 323 10.52 14.99 3.62
C PRO A 323 12.01 14.79 3.88
N LEU A 324 12.64 15.78 4.50
CA LEU A 324 14.06 15.85 4.83
C LEU A 324 14.26 16.08 6.34
N ASP A 325 15.32 15.51 6.88
CA ASP A 325 15.73 15.76 8.27
C ASP A 325 16.58 17.04 8.39
N GLU A 326 17.09 17.31 9.60
CA GLU A 326 17.92 18.47 9.91
C GLU A 326 19.26 18.54 9.14
N ASN A 327 19.70 17.43 8.53
CA ASN A 327 20.93 17.32 7.77
C ASN A 327 20.68 17.30 6.25
N ASP A 328 19.48 17.70 5.80
CA ASP A 328 19.03 17.57 4.41
C ASP A 328 19.10 16.12 3.89
N GLU A 329 18.83 15.13 4.75
CA GLU A 329 18.83 13.70 4.41
C GLU A 329 17.40 13.14 4.22
N PRO A 330 17.20 12.11 3.37
CA PRO A 330 15.87 11.54 3.12
C PRO A 330 15.23 10.89 4.35
N ILE A 331 14.03 11.35 4.73
CA ILE A 331 13.17 10.64 5.68
C ILE A 331 12.39 9.55 4.91
N THR A 332 12.57 8.29 5.31
CA THR A 332 12.00 7.11 4.61
C THR A 332 10.75 6.52 5.27
N GLU A 333 10.08 7.29 6.13
CA GLU A 333 8.82 6.89 6.74
C GLU A 333 7.65 6.99 5.75
N ILE A 334 6.61 6.17 5.93
CA ILE A 334 5.44 6.19 5.06
C ILE A 334 4.60 7.45 5.30
N GLN A 335 4.36 8.19 4.22
CA GLN A 335 3.65 9.46 4.16
C GLN A 335 2.18 9.30 3.69
N ASP A 336 1.40 10.36 3.95
CA ASP A 336 -0.01 10.45 3.56
C ASP A 336 -0.18 10.93 2.10
N VAL A 337 -1.24 10.44 1.45
CA VAL A 337 -1.76 10.99 0.19
C VAL A 337 -2.82 12.03 0.51
N PHE A 338 -2.78 13.16 -0.19
CA PHE A 338 -3.63 14.33 0.02
C PHE A 338 -4.56 14.59 -1.17
N ALA A 339 -5.80 14.95 -0.85
CA ALA A 339 -6.73 15.64 -1.74
C ALA A 339 -7.23 16.86 -0.96
N PHE A 340 -6.38 17.89 -0.90
CA PHE A 340 -6.39 19.00 0.07
C PHE A 340 -6.14 18.57 1.53
N MET A 341 -6.82 17.52 1.99
CA MET A 341 -6.62 16.88 3.28
C MET A 341 -5.98 15.50 3.16
N PRO A 342 -5.35 14.97 4.23
CA PRO A 342 -4.90 13.59 4.28
C PRO A 342 -6.07 12.63 4.01
N VAL A 343 -5.88 11.77 3.02
CA VAL A 343 -6.81 10.70 2.64
C VAL A 343 -6.42 9.43 3.40
N ARG A 344 -5.21 8.93 3.13
CA ARG A 344 -4.62 7.75 3.79
C ARG A 344 -3.14 7.56 3.43
N LYS A 345 -2.45 6.74 4.22
CA LYS A 345 -1.13 6.18 3.90
C LYS A 345 -1.26 4.99 2.94
N ILE A 346 -0.48 5.01 1.86
CA ILE A 346 -0.51 4.00 0.78
C ILE A 346 0.79 3.18 0.69
N GLY A 347 1.90 3.70 1.22
CA GLY A 347 3.23 3.06 1.12
C GLY A 347 4.31 3.90 0.46
N PHE A 348 4.03 5.17 0.13
CA PHE A 348 5.04 6.10 -0.38
C PHE A 348 5.78 6.80 0.75
N ASN A 349 7.07 7.06 0.55
CA ASN A 349 7.91 7.78 1.52
C ASN A 349 7.93 9.30 1.30
N PHE A 350 7.00 9.80 0.48
CA PHE A 350 6.83 11.21 0.14
C PHE A 350 5.35 11.53 0.05
N LEU A 351 5.00 12.79 0.27
CA LEU A 351 3.61 13.23 0.23
C LEU A 351 3.18 13.42 -1.22
N ILE A 352 1.95 13.00 -1.53
CA ILE A 352 1.34 13.16 -2.85
C ILE A 352 0.10 14.00 -2.69
N HIS A 353 0.00 15.11 -3.40
CA HIS A 353 -1.21 15.91 -3.45
C HIS A 353 -1.70 16.07 -4.89
N ALA A 354 -2.96 15.74 -5.14
CA ALA A 354 -3.61 15.92 -6.43
C ALA A 354 -5.14 16.00 -6.27
N ASP A 355 -5.83 16.56 -7.27
CA ASP A 355 -7.30 16.71 -7.32
C ASP A 355 -8.03 15.38 -7.58
N PHE A 356 -7.88 14.43 -6.65
CA PHE A 356 -8.49 13.13 -6.74
C PHE A 356 -10.01 13.17 -6.60
N VAL A 357 -10.68 12.29 -7.33
CA VAL A 357 -12.06 11.89 -7.05
C VAL A 357 -12.03 10.98 -5.81
N THR A 358 -12.60 11.45 -4.69
CA THR A 358 -12.66 10.71 -3.42
C THR A 358 -14.01 10.02 -3.22
N GLN A 359 -14.05 9.01 -2.34
CA GLN A 359 -15.29 8.43 -1.83
C GLN A 359 -16.08 9.44 -0.97
N ALA A 360 -17.36 9.16 -0.69
CA ALA A 360 -18.24 10.06 0.07
C ALA A 360 -17.70 10.42 1.47
N ASN A 361 -17.03 9.48 2.14
CA ASN A 361 -16.39 9.69 3.46
C ASN A 361 -15.02 10.39 3.38
N ARG A 362 -14.52 10.67 2.16
CA ARG A 362 -13.22 11.28 1.87
C ARG A 362 -12.00 10.58 2.50
N GLN A 363 -12.09 9.29 2.83
CA GLN A 363 -11.00 8.49 3.40
C GLN A 363 -10.27 7.60 2.38
N ASP A 364 -10.79 7.53 1.15
CA ASP A 364 -10.13 6.83 0.05
C ASP A 364 -10.45 7.49 -1.30
N ILE A 365 -9.64 7.16 -2.31
CA ILE A 365 -9.83 7.60 -3.69
C ILE A 365 -10.68 6.58 -4.47
N VAL A 366 -11.41 7.03 -5.49
CA VAL A 366 -12.21 6.16 -6.36
C VAL A 366 -11.30 5.57 -7.44
N TRP A 367 -10.90 4.30 -7.30
CA TRP A 367 -9.92 3.66 -8.19
C TRP A 367 -10.43 3.47 -9.62
N SER A 368 -11.75 3.34 -9.82
CA SER A 368 -12.38 3.21 -11.13
C SER A 368 -12.54 4.54 -11.87
N SER A 369 -12.23 5.67 -11.23
CA SER A 369 -12.37 6.99 -11.86
C SER A 369 -11.33 7.19 -12.96
N ARG A 370 -11.79 7.53 -14.17
CA ARG A 370 -10.91 7.84 -15.30
C ARG A 370 -9.99 9.03 -15.01
N ARG A 371 -10.47 10.01 -14.23
CA ARG A 371 -9.65 11.16 -13.80
C ARG A 371 -8.49 10.70 -12.92
N ASN A 372 -8.77 9.86 -11.93
CA ASN A 372 -7.73 9.34 -11.02
C ASN A 372 -6.69 8.50 -11.78
N VAL A 373 -7.09 7.71 -12.78
CA VAL A 373 -6.14 7.01 -13.66
C VAL A 373 -5.23 7.99 -14.41
N GLY A 374 -5.78 9.09 -14.92
CA GLY A 374 -4.99 10.18 -15.53
C GLY A 374 -4.04 10.85 -14.53
N LEU A 375 -4.52 11.16 -13.33
CA LEU A 375 -3.71 11.75 -12.26
C LEU A 375 -2.59 10.81 -11.82
N ARG A 376 -2.81 9.49 -11.75
CA ARG A 376 -1.77 8.51 -11.42
C ARG A 376 -0.60 8.56 -12.41
N LYS A 377 -0.89 8.66 -13.71
CA LYS A 377 0.15 8.82 -14.74
C LYS A 377 0.91 10.14 -14.57
N ALA A 378 0.18 11.23 -14.31
CA ALA A 378 0.79 12.53 -14.05
C ALA A 378 1.64 12.55 -12.78
N ILE A 379 1.25 11.82 -11.74
CA ILE A 379 2.05 11.62 -10.51
C ILE A 379 3.34 10.87 -10.83
N GLY A 380 3.28 9.84 -11.69
CA GLY A 380 4.50 9.17 -12.18
C GLY A 380 5.45 10.12 -12.90
N GLN A 381 4.93 11.00 -13.76
CA GLN A 381 5.71 12.04 -14.44
C GLN A 381 6.28 13.07 -13.46
N ALA A 382 5.47 13.50 -12.49
CA ALA A 382 5.89 14.41 -11.42
C ALA A 382 7.01 13.82 -10.57
N LEU A 383 6.95 12.52 -10.29
CA LEU A 383 7.99 11.80 -9.55
C LEU A 383 9.29 11.77 -10.35
N VAL A 384 9.25 11.44 -11.64
CA VAL A 384 10.46 11.46 -12.50
C VAL A 384 11.09 12.85 -12.51
N LYS A 385 10.28 13.90 -12.70
CA LYS A 385 10.74 15.30 -12.61
C LYS A 385 11.35 15.60 -11.23
N GLY A 386 10.69 15.20 -10.15
CA GLY A 386 11.19 15.42 -8.79
C GLY A 386 12.51 14.70 -8.53
N ILE A 387 12.68 13.48 -9.03
CA ILE A 387 13.96 12.77 -8.97
C ILE A 387 15.04 13.50 -9.76
N GLU A 388 14.75 14.05 -10.94
CA GLU A 388 15.74 14.84 -11.70
C GLU A 388 16.17 16.12 -10.97
N GLU A 389 15.29 16.72 -10.17
CA GLU A 389 15.59 17.84 -9.29
C GLU A 389 16.44 17.39 -8.10
N LEU A 390 16.04 16.32 -7.40
CA LEU A 390 16.76 15.74 -6.25
C LEU A 390 18.16 15.23 -6.64
N ALA A 391 18.31 14.66 -7.84
CA ALA A 391 19.60 14.26 -8.39
C ALA A 391 20.56 15.43 -8.58
N LYS A 392 20.05 16.68 -8.65
CA LYS A 392 20.83 17.92 -8.72
C LYS A 392 21.06 18.57 -7.36
N HIS A 393 20.44 18.05 -6.30
CA HIS A 393 20.57 18.57 -4.95
C HIS A 393 21.98 18.32 -4.37
N GLN A 394 22.46 19.22 -3.52
CA GLN A 394 23.83 19.15 -2.98
C GLN A 394 24.04 17.95 -2.05
N THR A 395 23.03 17.53 -1.29
CA THR A 395 23.12 16.38 -0.37
C THR A 395 22.44 15.10 -0.91
N LEU A 396 21.41 15.25 -1.75
CA LEU A 396 20.51 14.14 -2.12
C LEU A 396 20.92 13.41 -3.40
N HIS A 397 21.89 13.94 -4.16
CA HIS A 397 22.29 13.36 -5.44
C HIS A 397 22.81 11.92 -5.35
N TYR A 398 23.26 11.48 -4.16
CA TYR A 398 23.65 10.10 -3.86
C TYR A 398 22.57 9.25 -3.15
N LYS A 399 21.45 9.84 -2.72
CA LYS A 399 20.49 9.21 -1.79
C LYS A 399 19.01 9.31 -2.19
N TRP A 400 18.68 10.04 -3.25
CA TRP A 400 17.30 10.26 -3.73
C TRP A 400 16.52 8.96 -4.00
N MET A 401 17.20 7.86 -4.34
CA MET A 401 16.58 6.56 -4.64
C MET A 401 15.82 5.98 -3.45
N ARG A 402 16.08 6.46 -2.23
CA ARG A 402 15.35 6.08 -1.01
C ARG A 402 13.87 6.47 -1.04
N TYR A 403 13.47 7.39 -1.91
CA TYR A 403 12.06 7.76 -2.15
C TYR A 403 11.36 6.89 -3.19
N LEU A 404 12.08 6.03 -3.92
CA LEU A 404 11.44 5.19 -4.93
C LEU A 404 10.51 4.15 -4.29
N PRO A 405 9.29 4.00 -4.80
CA PRO A 405 8.36 3.00 -4.29
C PRO A 405 8.90 1.59 -4.53
N ARG A 406 8.72 0.69 -3.56
CA ARG A 406 9.06 -0.75 -3.73
C ARG A 406 7.80 -1.53 -4.07
N GLU A 407 7.87 -2.46 -5.02
CA GLU A 407 6.69 -3.24 -5.42
C GLU A 407 6.05 -3.98 -4.23
N GLU A 408 6.87 -4.51 -3.32
CA GLU A 408 6.41 -5.19 -2.11
C GLU A 408 5.55 -4.32 -1.19
N SER A 409 5.88 -3.02 -1.09
CA SER A 409 5.19 -2.06 -0.22
C SER A 409 3.79 -1.67 -0.74
N LEU A 410 3.53 -1.89 -2.03
CA LEU A 410 2.28 -1.51 -2.71
C LEU A 410 1.37 -2.71 -3.00
N ASN A 411 1.68 -3.90 -2.50
CA ASN A 411 0.93 -5.15 -2.75
C ASN A 411 -0.56 -5.08 -2.40
N HIS A 412 -0.96 -4.19 -1.49
CA HIS A 412 -2.36 -4.01 -1.08
C HIS A 412 -3.13 -2.98 -1.92
N SER A 413 -2.50 -2.35 -2.93
CA SER A 413 -3.17 -1.38 -3.80
C SER A 413 -2.84 -1.60 -5.29
N PRO A 414 -3.67 -2.36 -6.02
CA PRO A 414 -3.50 -2.61 -7.45
C PRO A 414 -3.41 -1.32 -8.28
N PHE A 415 -4.17 -0.28 -7.90
CA PHE A 415 -4.16 1.02 -8.55
C PHE A 415 -2.76 1.63 -8.60
N TRP A 416 -2.02 1.64 -7.48
CA TRP A 416 -0.69 2.24 -7.39
C TRP A 416 0.43 1.36 -7.95
N LYS A 417 0.23 0.04 -8.02
CA LYS A 417 1.20 -0.90 -8.61
C LYS A 417 1.50 -0.56 -10.07
N ASP A 418 0.48 -0.18 -10.82
CA ASP A 418 0.62 0.25 -12.22
C ASP A 418 1.49 1.51 -12.37
N MET A 419 1.60 2.35 -11.33
CA MET A 419 2.46 3.54 -11.39
C MET A 419 3.94 3.15 -11.39
N VAL A 420 4.32 2.10 -10.63
CA VAL A 420 5.71 1.62 -10.56
C VAL A 420 6.16 1.13 -11.93
N SER A 421 5.32 0.36 -12.64
CA SER A 421 5.64 -0.10 -13.99
C SER A 421 5.72 1.05 -15.00
N GLU A 422 4.87 2.08 -14.87
CA GLU A 422 4.86 3.26 -15.73
C GLU A 422 6.11 4.15 -15.57
N ILE A 423 6.69 4.26 -14.36
CA ILE A 423 7.89 5.10 -14.13
C ILE A 423 9.20 4.39 -14.46
N LYS A 424 9.25 3.05 -14.51
CA LYS A 424 10.50 2.30 -14.75
C LYS A 424 11.21 2.73 -16.03
N SER A 425 10.49 2.78 -17.15
CA SER A 425 11.07 3.14 -18.45
C SER A 425 11.56 4.60 -18.48
N PRO A 426 10.73 5.62 -18.17
CA PRO A 426 11.17 7.01 -18.10
C PRO A 426 12.35 7.25 -17.16
N LEU A 427 12.31 6.69 -15.94
CA LEU A 427 13.36 6.89 -14.95
C LEU A 427 14.69 6.25 -15.39
N SER A 428 14.62 5.09 -16.04
CA SER A 428 15.81 4.37 -16.51
C SER A 428 16.60 5.13 -17.60
N GLN A 429 15.94 6.05 -18.31
CA GLN A 429 16.52 6.91 -19.35
C GLN A 429 16.92 8.31 -18.84
N ALA A 430 16.48 8.69 -17.65
CA ALA A 430 16.75 10.01 -17.08
C ALA A 430 18.21 10.18 -16.67
N GLN A 431 18.78 11.37 -16.89
CA GLN A 431 20.20 11.68 -16.62
C GLN A 431 20.41 12.00 -15.13
N ILE A 432 20.43 10.97 -14.27
CA ILE A 432 20.31 11.13 -12.81
C ILE A 432 21.43 10.51 -11.97
N LEU A 433 22.23 9.58 -12.53
CA LEU A 433 23.32 8.94 -11.78
C LEU A 433 24.67 9.62 -12.03
N VAL A 434 25.48 9.75 -10.99
CA VAL A 434 26.82 10.36 -11.07
C VAL A 434 27.88 9.29 -11.35
N PRO A 435 28.63 9.38 -12.46
CA PRO A 435 29.71 8.44 -12.75
C PRO A 435 30.99 8.76 -11.96
N ILE A 436 31.90 7.79 -11.83
CA ILE A 436 33.12 7.92 -11.02
C ILE A 436 34.14 8.95 -11.52
N ARG A 437 34.15 9.25 -12.83
CA ARG A 437 35.18 10.07 -13.49
C ARG A 437 34.65 11.30 -14.23
N GLN A 438 33.34 11.54 -14.23
CA GLN A 438 32.74 12.66 -14.96
C GLN A 438 31.72 13.42 -14.10
N ALA A 439 31.59 14.73 -14.33
CA ALA A 439 30.60 15.56 -13.66
C ALA A 439 29.20 15.44 -14.30
N ALA A 440 29.12 15.01 -15.57
CA ALA A 440 27.85 14.84 -16.26
C ALA A 440 27.15 13.58 -15.76
N ARG A 441 25.87 13.72 -15.40
CA ARG A 441 25.03 12.60 -14.98
C ARG A 441 24.75 11.68 -16.17
N CYS A 442 24.44 10.42 -15.89
CA CYS A 442 24.15 9.39 -16.88
C CYS A 442 22.84 8.64 -16.57
N PRO A 443 22.24 7.95 -17.56
CA PRO A 443 21.08 7.10 -17.36
C PRO A 443 21.38 5.86 -16.52
N ILE A 444 20.36 5.35 -15.82
CA ILE A 444 20.47 4.11 -15.03
C ILE A 444 20.93 2.94 -15.92
N GLN A 445 20.35 2.78 -17.12
CA GLN A 445 20.66 1.64 -18.00
C GLN A 445 22.10 1.63 -18.52
N GLN A 446 22.78 2.78 -18.54
CA GLN A 446 24.17 2.90 -18.99
C GLN A 446 25.15 2.49 -17.89
N MET A 447 24.79 2.69 -16.62
CA MET A 447 25.67 2.44 -15.48
C MET A 447 25.70 0.97 -15.08
N ARG A 448 26.79 0.55 -14.44
CA ARG A 448 27.01 -0.79 -13.90
C ARG A 448 27.46 -0.72 -12.45
N GLN A 449 26.85 -1.56 -11.61
CA GLN A 449 27.35 -1.81 -10.25
C GLN A 449 28.53 -2.79 -10.30
N LEU A 450 29.60 -2.49 -9.57
CA LEU A 450 30.80 -3.33 -9.48
C LEU A 450 30.77 -4.20 -8.22
N GLU A 451 31.01 -5.49 -8.39
CA GLU A 451 31.27 -6.44 -7.29
C GLU A 451 32.76 -6.45 -6.92
N ALA A 452 33.08 -6.96 -5.72
CA ALA A 452 34.44 -6.99 -5.16
C ALA A 452 35.51 -7.61 -6.08
N ARG A 453 35.13 -8.56 -6.96
CA ARG A 453 36.03 -9.19 -7.95
C ARG A 453 36.49 -8.26 -9.07
N TYR A 454 35.81 -7.13 -9.27
CA TYR A 454 36.15 -6.12 -10.28
C TYR A 454 36.93 -4.95 -9.69
N LEU A 455 37.25 -4.99 -8.40
CA LEU A 455 37.89 -3.92 -7.65
C LEU A 455 39.29 -4.33 -7.19
N ASP A 456 40.20 -3.36 -7.11
CA ASP A 456 41.50 -3.53 -6.46
C ASP A 456 41.38 -3.45 -4.92
N LYS A 457 42.51 -3.65 -4.21
CA LYS A 457 42.54 -3.56 -2.74
C LYS A 457 42.12 -2.20 -2.17
N ASN A 458 42.09 -1.13 -2.97
CA ASN A 458 41.67 0.21 -2.57
C ASN A 458 40.19 0.50 -2.97
N GLY A 459 39.50 -0.50 -3.53
CA GLY A 459 38.13 -0.35 -4.01
C GLY A 459 38.01 0.44 -5.32
N ASP A 460 39.09 0.61 -6.08
CA ASP A 460 39.04 1.20 -7.42
C ASP A 460 38.73 0.12 -8.48
N PRO A 461 38.01 0.46 -9.56
CA PRO A 461 37.82 -0.46 -10.68
C PRO A 461 39.17 -0.96 -11.22
N LEU A 462 39.33 -2.27 -11.37
CA LEU A 462 40.54 -2.89 -11.95
C LEU A 462 40.79 -2.36 -13.36
N ILE A 463 39.72 -2.13 -14.13
CA ILE A 463 39.74 -1.55 -15.46
C ILE A 463 39.10 -0.16 -15.37
N PRO A 464 39.79 0.93 -15.76
CA PRO A 464 39.22 2.28 -15.73
C PRO A 464 38.18 2.49 -16.84
N ASP A 465 37.27 3.47 -16.66
CA ASP A 465 36.39 3.93 -17.74
C ASP A 465 37.23 4.40 -18.95
N LEU A 466 36.78 4.03 -20.15
CA LEU A 466 37.27 4.61 -21.40
C LEU A 466 36.73 6.03 -21.50
N CYS A 467 37.58 7.01 -21.85
CA CYS A 467 37.31 8.44 -21.68
C CYS A 467 36.02 8.99 -22.35
N ASN A 468 35.37 8.21 -23.23
CA ASN A 468 34.21 8.64 -24.03
C ASN A 468 32.85 8.06 -23.58
N SER A 469 32.81 7.09 -22.66
CA SER A 469 31.55 6.48 -22.19
C SER A 469 31.70 5.97 -20.75
N PRO A 470 31.34 6.76 -19.72
CA PRO A 470 31.43 6.29 -18.34
C PRO A 470 30.40 5.17 -18.13
N ILE A 471 30.82 4.12 -17.41
CA ILE A 471 29.95 2.99 -17.06
C ILE A 471 29.95 2.71 -15.55
N TYR A 472 30.92 3.23 -14.81
CA TYR A 472 31.02 3.02 -13.36
C TYR A 472 30.46 4.17 -12.55
N LEU A 473 29.76 3.83 -11.46
CA LEU A 473 29.14 4.76 -10.52
C LEU A 473 30.17 5.37 -9.57
N SER A 474 29.89 6.59 -9.07
CA SER A 474 30.71 7.19 -7.99
C SER A 474 30.75 6.29 -6.75
N LYS A 475 31.87 6.35 -6.02
CA LYS A 475 32.05 5.63 -4.76
C LYS A 475 31.23 6.20 -3.60
N ASP A 476 30.68 7.38 -3.77
CA ASP A 476 29.86 8.05 -2.75
C ASP A 476 28.45 7.47 -2.63
N TYR A 477 28.04 6.60 -3.58
CA TYR A 477 26.81 5.82 -3.48
C TYR A 477 26.98 4.66 -2.49
N GLU A 478 26.01 4.49 -1.59
CA GLU A 478 25.96 3.32 -0.70
C GLU A 478 25.39 2.08 -1.41
N ASP A 479 25.92 0.89 -1.11
CA ASP A 479 25.48 -0.36 -1.73
C ASP A 479 23.98 -0.65 -1.52
N ASN A 480 23.45 -0.31 -0.33
CA ASN A 480 22.03 -0.49 -0.02
C ASN A 480 21.12 0.39 -0.89
N ASP A 481 21.59 1.58 -1.25
CA ASP A 481 20.87 2.50 -2.12
C ASP A 481 20.92 2.04 -3.58
N LEU A 482 22.07 1.57 -4.05
CA LEU A 482 22.22 0.99 -5.39
C LEU A 482 21.36 -0.26 -5.58
N ASN A 483 21.15 -1.07 -4.53
CA ASN A 483 20.27 -2.22 -4.58
C ASN A 483 18.81 -1.85 -4.90
N ILE A 484 18.34 -0.66 -4.50
CA ILE A 484 16.99 -0.17 -4.86
C ILE A 484 16.88 0.03 -6.37
N LEU A 485 17.93 0.56 -7.00
CA LEU A 485 17.95 0.86 -8.42
C LEU A 485 17.93 -0.37 -9.33
N ARG A 486 18.20 -1.57 -8.80
CA ARG A 486 18.10 -2.83 -9.56
C ARG A 486 16.69 -3.08 -10.09
N GLU A 487 15.66 -2.74 -9.32
CA GLU A 487 14.25 -2.82 -9.76
C GLU A 487 13.92 -1.83 -10.89
N TYR A 488 14.75 -0.81 -11.07
CA TYR A 488 14.60 0.29 -12.02
C TYR A 488 15.61 0.23 -13.18
N GLY A 489 16.31 -0.89 -13.33
CA GLY A 489 17.15 -1.18 -14.50
C GLY A 489 18.66 -1.06 -14.28
N LEU A 490 19.13 -0.83 -13.04
CA LEU A 490 20.56 -0.90 -12.74
C LEU A 490 21.03 -2.35 -12.78
N SER A 491 22.03 -2.64 -13.61
CA SER A 491 22.61 -3.98 -13.76
C SER A 491 24.00 -4.07 -13.15
N VAL A 492 24.38 -5.29 -12.75
CA VAL A 492 25.76 -5.62 -12.37
C VAL A 492 26.58 -5.83 -13.64
N LEU A 493 27.84 -5.39 -13.63
CA LEU A 493 28.77 -5.60 -14.75
C LEU A 493 28.88 -7.09 -15.09
N GLN A 494 28.60 -7.45 -16.34
CA GLN A 494 28.68 -8.84 -16.81
C GLN A 494 30.06 -9.16 -17.38
N VAL A 495 30.44 -10.44 -17.33
CA VAL A 495 31.77 -10.92 -17.77
C VAL A 495 32.02 -10.65 -19.27
N TYR A 496 31.00 -10.71 -20.12
CA TYR A 496 31.16 -10.42 -21.56
C TYR A 496 31.38 -8.93 -21.85
N GLU A 497 30.85 -8.03 -21.00
CA GLU A 497 31.07 -6.58 -21.12
C GLU A 497 32.54 -6.25 -20.85
N ILE A 498 33.18 -7.01 -19.94
CA ILE A 498 34.61 -6.88 -19.61
C ILE A 498 35.50 -7.22 -20.79
N TYR A 499 35.17 -8.26 -21.56
CA TYR A 499 35.92 -8.56 -22.79
C TYR A 499 35.89 -7.36 -23.76
N SER A 500 34.73 -6.73 -23.91
CA SER A 500 34.57 -5.58 -24.79
C SER A 500 35.39 -4.38 -24.30
N ILE A 501 35.39 -4.11 -23.00
CA ILE A 501 36.17 -3.02 -22.38
C ILE A 501 37.68 -3.30 -22.49
N LEU A 502 38.13 -4.51 -22.18
CA LEU A 502 39.53 -4.93 -22.29
C LEU A 502 40.02 -4.84 -23.75
N SER A 503 39.21 -5.32 -24.70
CA SER A 503 39.52 -5.26 -26.12
C SER A 503 39.71 -3.81 -26.57
N ALA A 504 38.79 -2.92 -26.22
CA ALA A 504 38.89 -1.49 -26.54
C ALA A 504 40.09 -0.81 -25.85
N MET A 505 40.35 -1.12 -24.57
CA MET A 505 41.49 -0.57 -23.83
C MET A 505 42.83 -0.95 -24.45
N VAL A 506 43.00 -2.19 -24.91
CA VAL A 506 44.26 -2.67 -25.50
C VAL A 506 44.60 -1.94 -26.81
N GLN A 507 43.60 -1.36 -27.48
CA GLN A 507 43.80 -0.56 -28.70
C GLN A 507 44.33 0.85 -28.43
N GLU A 508 44.31 1.36 -27.19
CA GLU A 508 44.83 2.70 -26.85
C GLU A 508 46.36 2.71 -26.71
N GLN A 509 47.09 3.44 -27.53
CA GLN A 509 48.58 3.43 -27.53
C GLN A 509 49.25 3.71 -26.17
N SER A 510 48.55 4.37 -25.24
CA SER A 510 49.03 4.74 -23.90
C SER A 510 48.66 3.77 -22.76
N TRP A 511 47.75 2.80 -22.95
CA TRP A 511 47.21 1.99 -21.83
C TRP A 511 48.31 1.25 -21.05
N LYS A 512 49.31 0.71 -21.75
CA LYS A 512 50.38 -0.08 -21.16
C LYS A 512 51.27 0.73 -20.22
N LYS A 513 51.66 1.94 -20.63
CA LYS A 513 52.54 2.82 -19.86
C LYS A 513 51.80 3.62 -18.78
N ALA A 514 50.54 3.96 -19.02
CA ALA A 514 49.72 4.76 -18.11
C ALA A 514 49.01 3.94 -17.03
N LEU A 515 48.77 2.65 -17.26
CA LEU A 515 47.95 1.82 -16.37
C LEU A 515 48.60 0.50 -15.96
N PHE A 516 49.32 -0.18 -16.85
CA PHE A 516 49.86 -1.52 -16.55
C PHE A 516 51.21 -1.44 -15.82
N GLU A 517 52.15 -0.61 -16.27
CA GLU A 517 53.51 -0.55 -15.70
C GLU A 517 53.60 0.15 -14.32
N THR A 518 52.57 0.91 -13.94
CA THR A 518 52.56 1.75 -12.71
C THR A 518 51.79 1.14 -11.54
N ARG A 519 51.23 -0.06 -11.69
CA ARG A 519 50.38 -0.72 -10.67
C ARG A 519 51.17 -1.76 -9.87
N ASP A 520 50.61 -2.21 -8.75
CA ASP A 520 51.25 -3.15 -7.84
C ASP A 520 50.92 -4.62 -8.17
N GLU A 521 51.59 -5.56 -7.49
CA GLU A 521 51.40 -7.00 -7.71
C GLU A 521 49.96 -7.47 -7.42
N ASP A 522 49.27 -6.87 -6.42
CA ASP A 522 47.89 -7.23 -6.09
C ASP A 522 46.94 -6.91 -7.26
N TRP A 523 47.05 -5.72 -7.84
CA TRP A 523 46.26 -5.33 -9.01
C TRP A 523 46.54 -6.28 -10.19
N HIS A 524 47.80 -6.62 -10.45
CA HIS A 524 48.17 -7.55 -11.52
C HIS A 524 47.60 -8.96 -11.32
N SER A 525 47.66 -9.49 -10.09
CA SER A 525 47.08 -10.78 -9.75
C SER A 525 45.56 -10.79 -9.95
N ARG A 526 44.85 -9.78 -9.46
CA ARG A 526 43.38 -9.66 -9.60
C ARG A 526 42.94 -9.50 -11.05
N LEU A 527 43.66 -8.70 -11.84
CA LEU A 527 43.37 -8.58 -13.27
C LEU A 527 43.61 -9.90 -14.00
N ALA A 528 44.67 -10.64 -13.67
CA ALA A 528 44.94 -11.95 -14.28
C ALA A 528 43.84 -12.97 -13.94
N GLU A 529 43.39 -13.02 -12.68
CA GLU A 529 42.25 -13.84 -12.25
C GLU A 529 40.97 -13.48 -13.02
N LEU A 530 40.69 -12.19 -13.19
CA LEU A 530 39.54 -11.71 -13.92
C LEU A 530 39.57 -12.13 -15.41
N ILE A 531 40.73 -12.00 -16.06
CA ILE A 531 40.92 -12.44 -17.45
C ILE A 531 40.76 -13.95 -17.58
N LEU A 532 41.35 -14.73 -16.67
CA LEU A 532 41.22 -16.19 -16.65
C LEU A 532 39.76 -16.63 -16.45
N ALA A 533 39.02 -15.95 -15.57
CA ALA A 533 37.60 -16.19 -15.37
C ALA A 533 36.78 -15.89 -16.64
N ALA A 534 37.08 -14.79 -17.33
CA ALA A 534 36.43 -14.43 -18.59
C ALA A 534 36.72 -15.44 -19.71
N MET A 535 37.96 -15.91 -19.83
CA MET A 535 38.36 -16.92 -20.83
C MET A 535 37.71 -18.28 -20.59
N ASN A 536 37.49 -18.67 -19.32
CA ASN A 536 36.80 -19.91 -18.97
C ASN A 536 35.29 -19.84 -19.25
N TYR A 537 34.67 -18.65 -19.15
CA TYR A 537 33.25 -18.46 -19.47
C TYR A 537 32.96 -18.75 -20.95
N ASP A 538 33.82 -18.24 -21.85
CA ASP A 538 33.68 -18.41 -23.32
C ASP A 538 33.83 -19.87 -23.77
N MET A 539 34.64 -20.68 -23.08
CA MET A 539 34.80 -22.11 -23.39
C MET A 539 33.54 -22.94 -23.09
N THR A 540 32.73 -22.56 -22.11
CA THR A 540 31.53 -23.35 -21.72
C THR A 540 30.31 -23.14 -22.62
N GLN A 541 30.14 -21.94 -23.21
CA GLN A 541 29.07 -21.65 -24.19
C GLN A 541 29.37 -22.23 -25.58
N SER A 542 30.64 -22.42 -25.92
CA SER A 542 31.03 -23.07 -27.18
C SER A 542 30.69 -24.57 -27.25
N SER A 543 30.28 -25.16 -26.12
CA SER A 543 29.99 -26.60 -25.98
C SER A 543 28.49 -26.97 -25.84
N GLY A 544 27.55 -26.02 -25.97
CA GLY A 544 26.12 -26.30 -25.81
C GLY A 544 25.20 -25.42 -26.67
N LEU A 545 24.91 -25.86 -27.91
CA LEU A 545 23.85 -25.30 -28.75
C LEU A 545 22.74 -26.32 -28.98
N SER A 546 21.62 -26.13 -28.29
CA SER A 546 20.27 -26.41 -28.80
C SER A 546 19.41 -25.17 -28.53
N GLN A 547 18.93 -24.55 -29.59
CA GLN A 547 18.08 -23.35 -29.53
C GLN A 547 16.70 -23.67 -28.93
N PRO A 548 16.10 -22.74 -28.17
CA PRO A 548 14.66 -22.54 -28.16
C PRO A 548 14.28 -21.29 -28.96
N SER A 549 13.33 -21.48 -29.85
CA SER A 549 12.64 -20.48 -30.65
C SER A 549 11.79 -19.53 -29.78
N GLY A 550 11.97 -18.22 -29.96
CA GLY A 550 11.12 -17.18 -29.37
C GLY A 550 11.67 -15.76 -29.57
N SER A 551 11.24 -15.12 -30.66
CA SER A 551 11.33 -13.68 -31.01
C SER A 551 12.11 -12.75 -30.08
N ILE A 552 13.35 -12.43 -30.46
CA ILE A 552 14.13 -11.28 -29.95
C ILE A 552 14.14 -10.19 -31.03
N VAL A 553 13.71 -9.00 -30.63
CA VAL A 553 13.78 -7.74 -31.37
C VAL A 553 15.25 -7.41 -31.69
N PRO A 554 15.62 -7.01 -32.93
CA PRO A 554 17.00 -6.95 -33.35
C PRO A 554 17.83 -5.85 -32.65
N SER A 555 19.03 -6.27 -32.24
CA SER A 555 20.13 -5.51 -31.62
C SER A 555 20.73 -4.45 -32.56
N SER A 556 19.97 -3.40 -32.84
CA SER A 556 20.42 -2.25 -33.64
C SER A 556 20.94 -1.06 -32.81
N SER A 557 21.00 -1.16 -31.48
CA SER A 557 21.34 -0.01 -30.61
C SER A 557 22.82 0.09 -30.18
N LEU A 558 23.65 -0.93 -30.42
CA LEU A 558 25.05 -0.95 -29.94
C LEU A 558 26.10 -0.75 -31.05
N SER A 559 25.72 -0.89 -32.33
CA SER A 559 26.62 -0.64 -33.46
C SER A 559 26.87 0.84 -33.75
N GLY A 560 26.10 1.74 -33.13
CA GLY A 560 26.31 3.19 -33.23
C GLY A 560 27.38 3.76 -32.29
N LEU A 561 27.83 2.98 -31.28
CA LEU A 561 28.75 3.46 -30.24
C LEU A 561 30.24 3.31 -30.59
N PHE A 562 30.57 2.59 -31.65
CA PHE A 562 31.96 2.35 -32.07
C PHE A 562 32.14 2.58 -33.57
N SER A 563 31.84 3.80 -34.03
CA SER A 563 32.32 4.32 -35.30
C SER A 563 33.51 5.23 -35.04
N PHE A 564 34.72 4.73 -35.30
CA PHE A 564 35.94 5.53 -35.29
C PHE A 564 35.95 6.46 -36.50
N GLY A 565 35.50 7.71 -36.29
CA GLY A 565 35.78 8.82 -37.19
C GLY A 565 37.20 9.31 -36.99
N SER A 566 38.13 8.85 -37.81
CA SER A 566 39.49 9.41 -37.89
C SER A 566 39.44 10.84 -38.43
N ARG A 567 39.70 11.82 -37.56
CA ARG A 567 40.07 13.20 -37.90
C ARG A 567 41.48 13.45 -37.35
N GLU A 568 42.47 13.43 -38.23
CA GLU A 568 43.74 14.13 -38.02
C GLU A 568 43.79 15.36 -38.91
N THR A 569 44.17 16.46 -38.30
CA THR A 569 44.44 17.77 -38.87
C THR A 569 45.87 17.85 -39.40
N ALA A 570 46.09 18.43 -40.58
CA ALA A 570 47.34 19.09 -40.93
C ALA A 570 47.13 20.20 -41.98
N ASP A 571 47.92 21.25 -41.81
CA ASP A 571 47.82 22.59 -42.40
C ASP A 571 48.02 22.72 -43.92
N ALA A 572 47.48 23.86 -44.38
CA ALA A 572 47.65 24.62 -45.62
C ALA A 572 48.93 24.42 -46.47
N GLN A 573 48.78 24.24 -47.79
CA GLN A 573 48.96 25.27 -48.85
C GLN A 573 49.15 24.67 -50.28
N ILE A 574 48.38 25.23 -51.22
CA ILE A 574 48.72 25.59 -52.63
C ILE A 574 48.70 24.52 -53.76
N ARG A 575 47.84 24.83 -54.77
CA ARG A 575 47.78 24.43 -56.20
C ARG A 575 47.42 22.96 -56.48
N GLY A 576 46.49 22.59 -57.36
CA GLY A 576 45.61 23.29 -58.28
C GLY A 576 45.11 22.28 -59.34
N ASN A 577 43.85 22.40 -59.79
CA ASN A 577 43.20 21.74 -60.95
C ASN A 577 43.19 20.19 -60.97
N SER A 578 42.18 19.47 -61.46
CA SER A 578 40.91 19.76 -62.13
C SER A 578 40.18 18.43 -62.34
N ASN A 579 38.85 18.50 -62.37
CA ASN A 579 37.94 17.74 -63.24
C ASN A 579 37.52 16.28 -62.97
N THR A 580 36.18 16.17 -62.95
CA THR A 580 35.29 15.15 -63.54
C THR A 580 35.03 13.83 -62.81
N GLY A 581 33.76 13.66 -62.40
CA GLY A 581 33.14 12.36 -62.12
C GLY A 581 32.63 11.67 -63.41
N PRO A 582 31.45 11.02 -63.36
CA PRO A 582 31.24 9.68 -62.79
C PRO A 582 30.44 8.75 -63.72
N SER A 583 30.46 7.42 -63.53
CA SER A 583 29.44 6.46 -64.02
C SER A 583 29.88 5.01 -63.71
N ASN A 584 29.13 4.22 -62.94
CA ASN A 584 27.95 3.39 -63.28
C ASN A 584 28.23 2.00 -63.91
N THR A 585 27.43 1.03 -63.46
CA THR A 585 26.98 -0.22 -64.11
C THR A 585 27.90 -1.46 -64.20
N SER A 586 27.67 -2.39 -63.26
CA SER A 586 27.07 -3.74 -63.45
C SER A 586 27.57 -4.72 -64.53
N LEU A 587 27.72 -5.98 -64.08
CA LEU A 587 27.33 -7.28 -64.68
C LEU A 587 28.39 -8.25 -65.28
N PHE A 588 28.24 -9.49 -64.81
CA PHE A 588 28.43 -10.81 -65.44
C PHE A 588 29.81 -11.51 -65.55
N ALA A 589 29.83 -12.72 -64.94
CA ALA A 589 30.04 -14.04 -65.58
C ALA A 589 31.39 -14.78 -65.49
N PHE A 590 31.28 -15.98 -64.89
CA PHE A 590 31.80 -17.31 -65.26
C PHE A 590 33.30 -17.70 -65.13
N SER A 591 33.51 -18.64 -64.18
CA SER A 591 34.17 -19.97 -64.24
C SER A 591 35.57 -20.09 -64.91
N SER A 592 36.55 -20.81 -64.36
CA SER A 592 36.53 -22.27 -64.28
C SER A 592 37.94 -22.84 -63.96
N GLN A 593 37.91 -24.09 -63.46
CA GLN A 593 38.91 -25.17 -63.51
C GLN A 593 40.06 -25.26 -62.51
N GLY A 594 40.19 -26.48 -61.94
CA GLY A 594 41.49 -27.12 -61.74
C GLY A 594 41.66 -27.99 -60.48
N LYS A 595 41.14 -29.22 -60.49
CA LYS A 595 41.38 -30.30 -59.50
C LYS A 595 42.71 -31.05 -59.75
N THR A 596 43.16 -31.80 -58.71
CA THR A 596 43.79 -33.17 -58.66
C THR A 596 45.04 -33.17 -57.75
N THR A 597 45.12 -33.86 -56.59
CA THR A 597 45.05 -35.27 -56.12
C THR A 597 46.35 -36.10 -56.20
N ALA A 598 46.75 -36.63 -55.02
CA ALA A 598 47.21 -38.00 -54.70
C ALA A 598 48.72 -38.36 -54.53
N SER A 599 49.00 -39.00 -53.35
CA SER A 599 49.80 -40.21 -53.01
C SER A 599 51.31 -40.31 -53.41
N ALA A 600 52.23 -41.09 -52.80
CA ALA A 600 52.27 -42.13 -51.75
C ALA A 600 53.73 -42.50 -51.34
N THR A 601 53.90 -43.11 -50.15
CA THR A 601 54.80 -44.23 -49.71
C THR A 601 56.35 -44.17 -49.51
N GLY A 602 56.77 -44.48 -48.25
CA GLY A 602 57.83 -45.45 -47.78
C GLY A 602 59.32 -45.03 -47.81
N THR A 603 60.28 -45.40 -46.93
CA THR A 603 60.42 -46.24 -45.70
C THR A 603 61.89 -46.17 -45.19
N PHE A 604 62.10 -46.21 -43.85
CA PHE A 604 63.23 -46.73 -43.01
C PHE A 604 64.70 -46.18 -42.99
N ASP A 605 65.09 -45.68 -41.80
CA ASP A 605 66.32 -45.80 -40.93
C ASP A 605 67.64 -46.44 -41.47
N SER A 606 68.90 -46.10 -41.08
CA SER A 606 69.47 -45.49 -39.86
C SER A 606 70.99 -45.16 -40.01
N ARG A 607 71.53 -44.41 -39.03
CA ARG A 607 72.94 -44.31 -38.51
C ARG A 607 73.96 -43.26 -39.03
N ALA A 608 74.43 -42.49 -38.04
CA ALA A 608 75.56 -41.54 -37.90
C ALA A 608 76.96 -42.15 -38.24
N PRO A 609 78.07 -41.37 -38.42
CA PRO A 609 78.65 -40.46 -37.40
C PRO A 609 79.30 -39.12 -37.87
N THR A 610 79.40 -38.20 -36.90
CA THR A 610 80.25 -36.99 -36.70
C THR A 610 81.75 -37.23 -36.90
N PRO A 611 82.66 -36.22 -37.12
CA PRO A 611 82.97 -35.07 -36.21
C PRO A 611 83.27 -33.74 -36.98
N GLY A 612 83.33 -32.51 -36.44
CA GLY A 612 83.53 -31.98 -35.09
C GLY A 612 84.77 -31.07 -35.09
N LEU A 613 84.67 -29.76 -34.82
CA LEU A 613 85.76 -28.96 -34.23
C LEU A 613 85.29 -27.57 -33.69
N PHE A 614 85.12 -27.54 -32.36
CA PHE A 614 85.44 -26.54 -31.30
C PHE A 614 85.16 -25.02 -31.46
N SER A 615 84.86 -24.23 -30.43
CA SER A 615 84.41 -24.37 -29.01
C SER A 615 84.56 -22.98 -28.35
N PHE A 616 83.56 -22.47 -27.62
CA PHE A 616 83.61 -22.22 -26.16
C PHE A 616 82.45 -21.32 -25.65
N ASN A 617 81.66 -21.94 -24.77
CA ASN A 617 81.08 -21.51 -23.49
C ASN A 617 80.05 -20.38 -23.32
N ASP A 618 78.87 -20.87 -22.87
CA ASP A 618 78.07 -20.38 -21.75
C ASP A 618 78.85 -19.76 -20.58
N GLN A 619 78.36 -18.60 -20.10
CA GLN A 619 78.10 -18.28 -18.69
C GLN A 619 77.65 -16.80 -18.59
N ASN A 620 76.40 -16.53 -18.17
CA ASN A 620 76.00 -15.49 -17.21
C ASN A 620 74.49 -15.18 -17.28
N ALA A 621 73.71 -15.97 -16.56
CA ALA A 621 72.38 -15.60 -16.09
C ALA A 621 72.24 -16.03 -14.63
N ASP A 622 73.12 -15.52 -13.75
CA ASP A 622 73.13 -15.89 -12.32
C ASP A 622 73.60 -14.81 -11.33
N SER A 623 73.48 -13.51 -11.64
CA SER A 623 74.05 -12.45 -10.78
C SER A 623 73.07 -11.56 -10.00
N THR A 624 71.75 -11.67 -10.15
CA THR A 624 70.80 -10.83 -9.37
C THR A 624 69.88 -11.59 -8.41
N LYS A 625 69.75 -12.92 -8.56
CA LYS A 625 69.10 -13.80 -7.56
C LYS A 625 70.02 -14.20 -6.39
N SER A 626 71.34 -14.04 -6.55
CA SER A 626 72.34 -14.37 -5.52
C SER A 626 72.55 -13.25 -4.47
N ALA A 627 72.24 -11.99 -4.78
CA ALA A 627 72.49 -10.86 -3.87
C ALA A 627 71.42 -10.67 -2.77
N VAL A 628 70.17 -11.10 -3.00
CA VAL A 628 69.09 -11.03 -1.98
C VAL A 628 69.04 -12.30 -1.13
N LYS A 629 69.42 -13.45 -1.71
CA LYS A 629 69.51 -14.74 -1.00
C LYS A 629 70.62 -14.75 0.06
N ASN A 630 71.70 -13.98 -0.15
CA ASN A 630 72.80 -13.82 0.81
C ASN A 630 72.54 -12.83 1.96
N ARG A 631 71.38 -12.15 2.02
CA ARG A 631 71.05 -11.24 3.13
C ARG A 631 70.04 -11.79 4.16
N PHE A 632 69.51 -13.00 3.94
CA PHE A 632 68.65 -13.70 4.92
C PHE A 632 69.35 -14.87 5.64
N VAL A 633 70.68 -14.99 5.48
CA VAL A 633 71.52 -16.00 6.15
C VAL A 633 71.74 -15.71 7.64
N HIS A 634 71.20 -14.62 8.18
CA HIS A 634 71.32 -14.30 9.60
C HIS A 634 69.94 -14.07 10.26
N LEU A 635 69.50 -15.10 11.02
CA LEU A 635 68.56 -15.14 12.18
C LEU A 635 67.17 -15.78 11.95
N PRO A 636 66.55 -16.48 12.95
CA PRO A 636 67.00 -16.86 14.30
C PRO A 636 67.19 -18.39 14.51
N LEU A 637 68.05 -18.76 15.45
CA LEU A 637 68.43 -20.13 15.80
C LEU A 637 67.62 -20.66 17.01
N ILE A 638 67.41 -21.99 17.10
CA ILE A 638 66.76 -22.64 18.27
C ILE A 638 67.84 -23.24 19.20
N PRO A 639 67.90 -22.87 20.50
CA PRO A 639 68.81 -23.51 21.45
C PRO A 639 68.21 -24.80 22.03
N LEU A 640 69.03 -25.85 22.12
CA LEU A 640 68.67 -27.12 22.79
C LEU A 640 69.22 -27.15 24.22
N ALA A 641 68.61 -27.95 25.09
CA ALA A 641 68.99 -28.06 26.52
C ALA A 641 70.40 -28.67 26.76
N SER A 642 71.07 -29.16 25.71
CA SER A 642 72.47 -29.61 25.73
C SER A 642 73.50 -28.47 25.52
N GLY A 643 73.05 -27.25 25.18
CA GLY A 643 73.92 -26.10 24.90
C GLY A 643 74.35 -25.94 23.45
N GLU A 644 73.93 -26.83 22.55
CA GLU A 644 74.14 -26.66 21.09
C GLU A 644 72.94 -25.99 20.40
N VAL A 645 73.19 -25.47 19.19
CA VAL A 645 72.26 -24.62 18.44
C VAL A 645 71.99 -25.22 17.05
N ALA A 646 70.71 -25.36 16.65
CA ALA A 646 70.30 -25.96 15.37
C ALA A 646 69.51 -24.99 14.45
N PRO A 647 69.65 -25.08 13.12
CA PRO A 647 68.94 -24.24 12.15
C PRO A 647 67.52 -24.74 11.83
N ALA A 648 66.56 -23.83 11.69
CA ALA A 648 65.16 -24.14 11.36
C ALA A 648 64.87 -24.03 9.85
N ARG A 649 65.28 -25.01 9.01
CA ARG A 649 64.59 -25.43 7.75
C ARG A 649 65.38 -26.49 6.92
N PRO A 650 64.71 -27.22 5.98
CA PRO A 650 65.07 -28.59 5.55
C PRO A 650 66.09 -28.66 4.40
N ILE A 651 66.89 -29.74 4.38
CA ILE A 651 67.72 -30.15 3.25
C ILE A 651 66.93 -31.18 2.43
N PHE A 652 66.63 -30.89 1.17
CA PHE A 652 66.10 -31.89 0.24
C PHE A 652 67.24 -32.79 -0.22
N GLY A 653 67.41 -33.93 0.45
CA GLY A 653 68.35 -34.98 0.10
C GLY A 653 68.13 -36.18 1.00
N LYS A 654 67.79 -37.33 0.39
CA LYS A 654 67.42 -38.62 0.98
C LYS A 654 67.77 -38.81 2.47
N GLY A 655 66.71 -38.92 3.27
CA GLY A 655 66.74 -39.47 4.63
C GLY A 655 66.98 -38.43 5.72
N THR A 656 65.89 -37.84 6.23
CA THR A 656 65.52 -37.60 7.63
C THR A 656 64.49 -36.45 7.65
N THR A 657 63.29 -36.75 8.11
CA THR A 657 62.12 -35.85 8.18
C THR A 657 62.18 -34.91 9.38
N CYS A 658 61.61 -33.70 9.25
CA CYS A 658 61.19 -32.85 10.38
C CYS A 658 59.72 -32.48 10.16
N ASN A 659 58.84 -33.03 11.00
CA ASN A 659 57.39 -32.79 11.05
C ASN A 659 57.02 -32.06 12.35
N PHE A 660 55.96 -31.26 12.32
CA PHE A 660 55.17 -30.79 13.47
C PHE A 660 53.66 -30.95 13.12
N PRO A 661 52.77 -31.11 14.12
CA PRO A 661 51.89 -32.24 14.25
C PRO A 661 50.52 -31.97 13.64
N ASP A 662 50.26 -32.60 12.51
CA ASP A 662 48.92 -33.06 12.14
C ASP A 662 48.83 -34.57 12.41
N PHE A 663 47.59 -35.00 12.62
CA PHE A 663 47.10 -36.26 13.18
C PHE A 663 47.53 -37.60 12.53
N GLU A 664 48.66 -37.67 11.83
CA GLU A 664 49.17 -38.93 11.28
C GLU A 664 50.68 -39.09 11.50
N GLY A 665 51.06 -39.79 12.58
CA GLY A 665 52.36 -40.48 12.69
C GLY A 665 53.25 -40.18 13.91
N ILE A 666 53.46 -41.22 14.72
CA ILE A 666 54.47 -41.41 15.80
C ILE A 666 54.20 -40.66 17.14
N PRO A 667 54.25 -41.34 18.30
CA PRO A 667 53.94 -40.74 19.61
C PRO A 667 54.98 -39.72 20.08
N VAL A 668 54.48 -38.69 20.77
CA VAL A 668 55.28 -37.66 21.44
C VAL A 668 56.20 -38.32 22.49
N PRO A 669 57.51 -38.01 22.53
CA PRO A 669 58.39 -38.44 23.62
C PRO A 669 57.81 -37.99 24.96
N ARG A 670 57.76 -38.90 25.95
CA ARG A 670 57.12 -38.66 27.26
C ARG A 670 57.70 -37.47 28.04
N ASP A 671 58.82 -36.91 27.57
CA ASP A 671 59.64 -35.92 28.26
C ASP A 671 59.42 -34.51 27.69
N LEU A 672 58.59 -34.36 26.65
CA LEU A 672 58.14 -33.05 26.16
C LEU A 672 56.98 -32.57 27.05
N VAL A 673 57.27 -31.71 28.02
CA VAL A 673 56.23 -31.07 28.84
C VAL A 673 55.57 -29.95 28.03
N TRP A 674 54.70 -30.35 27.10
CA TRP A 674 53.80 -29.44 26.39
C TRP A 674 52.38 -29.99 26.48
N LYS A 675 51.61 -29.51 27.45
CA LYS A 675 50.15 -29.67 27.45
C LYS A 675 49.59 -28.45 26.72
N PRO A 676 49.13 -28.57 25.46
CA PRO A 676 48.47 -27.46 24.81
C PRO A 676 47.24 -27.07 25.64
N SER A 677 47.06 -25.77 25.89
CA SER A 677 45.88 -25.33 26.63
C SER A 677 44.60 -25.75 25.87
N PRO A 678 43.51 -26.12 26.56
CA PRO A 678 42.24 -26.46 25.90
C PRO A 678 41.78 -25.38 24.92
N SER A 679 42.03 -24.10 25.24
CA SER A 679 41.77 -22.95 24.35
C SER A 679 42.60 -22.98 23.06
N TYR A 680 43.85 -23.44 23.12
CA TYR A 680 44.73 -23.54 21.95
C TYR A 680 44.29 -24.66 21.02
N VAL A 681 43.95 -25.84 21.57
CA VAL A 681 43.42 -26.96 20.78
C VAL A 681 42.10 -26.57 20.12
N MET A 682 41.20 -25.90 20.85
CA MET A 682 39.94 -25.40 20.28
C MET A 682 40.16 -24.38 19.15
N LYS A 683 41.08 -23.42 19.31
CA LYS A 683 41.45 -22.48 18.23
C LYS A 683 41.99 -23.21 17.00
N MET A 684 42.78 -24.27 17.19
CA MET A 684 43.32 -25.09 16.10
C MET A 684 42.23 -25.89 15.38
N LEU A 685 41.31 -26.51 16.13
CA LEU A 685 40.17 -27.22 15.55
C LEU A 685 39.31 -26.28 14.69
N VAL A 686 38.96 -25.11 15.22
CA VAL A 686 38.18 -24.09 14.50
C VAL A 686 38.92 -23.56 13.27
N ALA A 687 40.23 -23.32 13.36
CA ALA A 687 41.04 -22.90 12.22
C ALA A 687 41.08 -23.94 11.09
N LYS A 688 41.07 -25.23 11.43
CA LYS A 688 41.02 -26.35 10.47
C LYS A 688 39.67 -26.39 9.74
N HIS A 689 38.57 -26.09 10.41
CA HIS A 689 37.23 -26.00 9.80
C HIS A 689 37.01 -24.69 9.00
N LYS A 690 37.79 -23.62 9.26
CA LYS A 690 37.71 -22.32 8.58
C LYS A 690 38.47 -22.20 7.25
N ASN A 691 39.62 -22.88 7.11
CA ASN A 691 40.63 -22.45 6.15
C ASN A 691 40.59 -23.27 4.83
N PRO A 692 40.25 -22.65 3.69
CA PRO A 692 40.18 -23.33 2.38
C PRO A 692 41.55 -23.72 1.80
N PHE A 693 42.68 -23.34 2.42
CA PHE A 693 44.03 -23.66 1.96
C PHE A 693 44.60 -24.98 2.50
N PHE A 694 43.95 -25.63 3.47
CA PHE A 694 44.33 -27.00 3.83
C PHE A 694 43.93 -27.93 2.69
N LYS A 695 44.91 -28.62 2.10
CA LYS A 695 44.75 -29.47 0.90
C LYS A 695 43.78 -30.65 1.04
N HIS A 696 43.25 -30.89 2.25
CA HIS A 696 42.30 -31.95 2.54
C HIS A 696 41.13 -31.34 3.32
N ASN A 697 39.92 -31.40 2.76
CA ASN A 697 38.70 -31.12 3.52
C ASN A 697 38.64 -32.06 4.73
N VAL A 698 38.18 -31.56 5.88
CA VAL A 698 38.04 -32.38 7.10
C VAL A 698 37.10 -33.54 6.79
N THR A 699 37.52 -34.76 7.06
CA THR A 699 36.71 -35.96 6.82
C THR A 699 35.65 -36.15 7.91
N LEU A 700 34.59 -36.91 7.61
CA LEU A 700 33.55 -37.31 8.56
C LEU A 700 34.15 -37.95 9.84
N GLU A 701 35.17 -38.80 9.68
CA GLU A 701 35.85 -39.48 10.79
C GLU A 701 36.65 -38.49 11.65
N GLU A 702 37.40 -37.57 11.04
CA GLU A 702 38.11 -36.53 11.77
C GLU A 702 37.15 -35.62 12.54
N THR A 703 36.03 -35.22 11.93
CA THR A 703 35.00 -34.39 12.61
C THR A 703 34.37 -35.11 13.80
N LYS A 704 34.08 -36.41 13.70
CA LYS A 704 33.59 -37.21 14.84
C LYS A 704 34.61 -37.23 15.97
N GLN A 705 35.89 -37.43 15.67
CA GLN A 705 36.96 -37.42 16.67
C GLN A 705 37.12 -36.05 17.34
N HIS A 706 37.00 -34.96 16.57
CA HIS A 706 37.02 -33.59 17.08
C HIS A 706 35.85 -33.34 18.07
N LEU A 707 34.62 -33.75 17.72
CA LEU A 707 33.45 -33.64 18.59
C LEU A 707 33.58 -34.49 19.86
N VAL A 708 34.05 -35.74 19.74
CA VAL A 708 34.29 -36.63 20.89
C VAL A 708 35.33 -36.01 21.84
N TRP A 709 36.36 -35.35 21.31
CA TRP A 709 37.33 -34.63 22.11
C TRP A 709 36.67 -33.44 22.85
N LEU A 710 35.84 -32.65 22.16
CA LEU A 710 35.11 -31.52 22.75
C LEU A 710 34.18 -31.96 23.89
N TYR A 711 33.43 -33.05 23.72
CA TYR A 711 32.55 -33.61 24.77
C TYR A 711 33.29 -34.16 25.97
N ARG A 712 34.50 -34.70 25.78
CA ARG A 712 35.34 -35.24 26.87
C ARG A 712 36.08 -34.14 27.64
N MET A 713 36.25 -32.96 27.08
CA MET A 713 36.83 -31.81 27.78
C MET A 713 35.78 -31.20 28.71
N LYS A 714 35.98 -31.35 30.02
CA LYS A 714 35.08 -30.93 31.10
C LYS A 714 34.32 -29.63 30.81
N LEU A 715 33.05 -29.74 30.42
CA LEU A 715 32.05 -28.70 30.57
C LEU A 715 31.43 -28.85 31.98
N PRO A 716 31.59 -27.88 32.90
CA PRO A 716 30.89 -27.90 34.18
C PRO A 716 29.39 -27.73 33.95
N SER A 717 28.64 -28.64 34.55
CA SER A 717 27.20 -28.64 34.71
C SER A 717 26.77 -27.49 35.63
N SER A 718 26.45 -26.32 35.04
CA SER A 718 25.62 -25.32 35.73
C SER A 718 24.95 -24.34 34.74
N GLY A 719 23.69 -24.62 34.39
CA GLY A 719 22.72 -23.62 33.92
C GLY A 719 22.27 -23.74 32.45
N PRO A 720 20.96 -23.56 32.17
CA PRO A 720 20.41 -23.62 30.83
C PRO A 720 20.70 -22.31 30.09
N LYS A 721 21.86 -22.25 29.44
CA LYS A 721 22.24 -21.41 28.28
C LYS A 721 23.76 -21.51 28.12
N ALA A 722 24.22 -21.91 26.94
CA ALA A 722 25.62 -22.15 26.59
C ALA A 722 26.59 -20.94 26.76
N GLY A 723 26.11 -19.78 27.23
CA GLY A 723 26.89 -18.55 27.37
C GLY A 723 27.70 -18.39 28.67
N SER A 724 27.67 -19.33 29.61
CA SER A 724 28.20 -19.12 30.97
C SER A 724 29.49 -19.86 31.34
N HIS A 725 30.23 -20.39 30.35
CA HIS A 725 31.55 -20.98 30.60
C HIS A 725 32.69 -20.02 30.18
N PRO A 726 33.76 -19.84 30.98
CA PRO A 726 34.83 -18.89 30.69
C PRO A 726 35.60 -19.12 29.37
N LEU A 727 35.60 -20.34 28.81
CA LEU A 727 36.15 -20.60 27.47
C LEU A 727 35.25 -20.12 26.31
N PHE A 728 33.93 -20.07 26.51
CA PHE A 728 32.96 -19.70 25.47
C PHE A 728 32.52 -18.23 25.61
N ALA A 729 32.60 -17.66 26.81
CA ALA A 729 32.40 -16.24 27.06
C ALA A 729 33.48 -15.34 26.43
N GLN A 730 34.69 -15.88 26.18
CA GLN A 730 35.79 -15.14 25.55
C GLN A 730 35.73 -15.15 24.02
N ASN A 731 34.97 -16.06 23.40
CA ASN A 731 34.83 -16.13 21.94
C ASN A 731 33.57 -16.95 21.55
N PRO A 732 32.36 -16.37 21.67
CA PRO A 732 31.10 -17.09 21.42
C PRO A 732 31.04 -17.70 20.02
N SER A 733 31.68 -17.05 19.04
CA SER A 733 31.62 -17.42 17.62
C SER A 733 32.61 -18.51 17.20
N ALA A 734 33.36 -19.12 18.13
CA ALA A 734 34.37 -20.10 17.77
C ALA A 734 33.75 -21.40 17.22
N LEU A 735 32.59 -21.82 17.75
CA LEU A 735 31.89 -23.02 17.28
C LEU A 735 31.05 -22.78 16.01
N ASP A 736 30.65 -21.53 15.73
CA ASP A 736 29.84 -21.16 14.56
C ASP A 736 30.45 -21.58 13.22
N ASP A 737 31.79 -21.67 13.22
CA ASP A 737 32.57 -22.00 12.04
C ASP A 737 32.88 -23.49 11.91
N MET A 738 32.45 -24.32 12.88
CA MET A 738 32.64 -25.75 12.83
C MET A 738 31.59 -26.41 11.93
N LYS A 739 32.05 -27.22 10.98
CA LYS A 739 31.18 -27.90 10.02
C LYS A 739 30.96 -29.35 10.44
N LEU A 740 29.71 -29.80 10.40
CA LEU A 740 29.32 -31.20 10.51
C LEU A 740 28.99 -31.77 9.14
N PHE A 741 28.72 -33.06 9.10
CA PHE A 741 28.27 -33.74 7.89
C PHE A 741 26.82 -34.20 8.07
N ASP A 742 26.01 -33.98 7.04
CA ASP A 742 24.68 -34.55 6.97
C ASP A 742 24.69 -35.98 6.40
N HIS A 743 23.55 -36.66 6.45
CA HIS A 743 23.32 -37.99 5.86
C HIS A 743 23.60 -38.09 4.35
N LYS A 744 23.69 -36.97 3.62
CA LYS A 744 24.07 -36.90 2.19
C LYS A 744 25.57 -36.64 2.01
N ASN A 745 26.37 -36.70 3.08
CA ASN A 745 27.80 -36.36 3.12
C ASN A 745 28.11 -34.91 2.72
N ARG A 746 27.16 -33.99 2.93
CA ARG A 746 27.36 -32.55 2.72
C ARG A 746 27.81 -31.89 4.01
N GLU A 747 28.66 -30.88 3.87
CA GLU A 747 29.07 -30.05 5.00
C GLU A 747 27.92 -29.12 5.40
N VAL A 748 27.51 -29.18 6.67
CA VAL A 748 26.45 -28.35 7.26
C VAL A 748 26.97 -27.63 8.49
N ARG A 749 26.38 -26.48 8.83
CA ARG A 749 26.77 -25.67 9.99
C ARG A 749 25.61 -25.65 10.99
N PRO A 750 25.59 -26.50 12.02
CA PRO A 750 24.43 -26.65 12.91
C PRO A 750 23.95 -25.37 13.63
N LEU A 751 24.84 -24.39 13.82
CA LEU A 751 24.51 -23.09 14.41
C LEU A 751 23.99 -22.07 13.37
N GLN A 752 24.06 -22.41 12.06
CA GLN A 752 23.59 -21.60 10.93
C GLN A 752 22.55 -22.33 10.04
N ASP A 753 22.40 -23.65 10.17
CA ASP A 753 21.49 -24.52 9.42
C ASP A 753 20.61 -25.30 10.42
N PHE A 754 19.34 -25.57 10.09
CA PHE A 754 18.52 -26.48 10.91
C PHE A 754 18.95 -27.93 10.67
N VAL A 755 19.78 -28.47 11.56
CA VAL A 755 20.22 -29.87 11.51
C VAL A 755 19.40 -30.69 12.50
N TYR A 756 18.81 -31.79 12.03
CA TYR A 756 17.94 -32.63 12.85
C TYR A 756 18.57 -33.99 13.15
N LEU A 757 18.25 -34.57 14.30
CA LEU A 757 18.60 -35.96 14.59
C LEU A 757 17.79 -36.91 13.68
N PRO A 758 18.42 -37.97 13.13
CA PRO A 758 17.68 -39.04 12.48
C PRO A 758 16.80 -39.77 13.50
N GLY A 759 15.54 -40.04 13.16
CA GLY A 759 14.55 -40.54 14.11
C GLY A 759 13.53 -41.46 13.49
N GLY A 760 13.03 -42.42 14.29
CA GLY A 760 12.04 -43.42 13.87
C GLY A 760 10.59 -43.09 14.25
N GLY A 761 10.35 -42.07 15.08
CA GLY A 761 9.01 -41.69 15.53
C GLY A 761 8.17 -41.06 14.42
N LYS A 762 6.83 -41.11 14.54
CA LYS A 762 5.90 -40.53 13.55
C LYS A 762 6.19 -39.05 13.24
N TYR A 763 6.41 -38.25 14.29
CA TYR A 763 6.67 -36.81 14.20
C TYR A 763 8.17 -36.45 14.25
N SER A 764 9.07 -37.44 14.12
CA SER A 764 10.50 -37.14 13.94
C SER A 764 10.71 -36.38 12.64
N ALA A 765 11.69 -35.47 12.60
CA ALA A 765 11.97 -34.66 11.41
C ALA A 765 12.11 -35.52 10.14
N GLN A 766 12.81 -36.66 10.24
CA GLN A 766 13.05 -37.58 9.14
C GLN A 766 11.78 -38.19 8.54
N ASN A 767 10.82 -38.60 9.38
CA ASN A 767 9.56 -39.17 8.90
C ASN A 767 8.53 -38.11 8.52
N TRP A 768 8.52 -36.98 9.24
CA TRP A 768 7.51 -35.96 9.06
C TRP A 768 7.75 -35.10 7.81
N LEU A 769 9.02 -34.82 7.51
CA LEU A 769 9.46 -34.01 6.35
C LEU A 769 9.75 -34.86 5.10
N ARG A 770 9.30 -36.13 5.09
CA ARG A 770 9.44 -37.00 3.91
C ARG A 770 8.75 -36.41 2.68
N PRO A 771 9.28 -36.68 1.46
CA PRO A 771 8.71 -36.17 0.21
C PRO A 771 7.22 -36.43 0.08
N VAL A 772 6.51 -35.47 -0.49
CA VAL A 772 5.07 -35.54 -0.73
C VAL A 772 4.84 -35.85 -2.21
N GLN A 773 4.14 -36.95 -2.47
CA GLN A 773 3.77 -37.36 -3.82
C GLN A 773 2.43 -36.73 -4.18
N ILE A 774 2.43 -35.92 -5.24
CA ILE A 774 1.22 -35.31 -5.78
C ILE A 774 0.93 -35.99 -7.13
N PRO A 775 -0.25 -36.60 -7.34
CA PRO A 775 -0.55 -37.28 -8.60
C PRO A 775 -0.38 -36.35 -9.81
N GLY A 776 0.53 -36.71 -10.72
CA GLY A 776 0.80 -35.94 -11.95
C GLY A 776 1.82 -34.81 -11.82
N GLU A 777 2.38 -34.58 -10.63
CA GLU A 777 3.44 -33.61 -10.37
C GLU A 777 4.72 -34.31 -9.86
N PRO A 778 5.91 -33.71 -10.03
CA PRO A 778 7.13 -34.20 -9.41
C PRO A 778 7.03 -34.16 -7.88
N ASP A 779 7.69 -35.12 -7.21
CA ASP A 779 7.73 -35.21 -5.75
C ASP A 779 8.19 -33.89 -5.13
N VAL A 780 7.41 -33.37 -4.18
CA VAL A 780 7.74 -32.15 -3.47
C VAL A 780 8.55 -32.53 -2.23
N GLU A 781 9.84 -32.20 -2.23
CA GLU A 781 10.78 -32.46 -1.12
C GLU A 781 11.28 -31.14 -0.52
N VAL A 782 11.55 -31.17 0.79
CA VAL A 782 12.34 -30.14 1.47
C VAL A 782 13.74 -30.68 1.68
N ASP A 783 14.75 -29.89 1.31
CA ASP A 783 16.13 -30.29 1.55
C ASP A 783 16.51 -30.09 3.02
N VAL A 784 16.28 -31.12 3.82
CA VAL A 784 16.51 -31.13 5.27
C VAL A 784 17.82 -31.85 5.60
N PRO A 785 18.78 -31.22 6.29
CA PRO A 785 19.99 -31.90 6.70
C PRO A 785 19.77 -32.69 8.00
N TYR A 786 19.74 -34.03 7.88
CA TYR A 786 19.83 -34.93 9.04
C TYR A 786 21.29 -35.18 9.41
N LEU A 787 21.60 -35.16 10.71
CA LEU A 787 22.94 -35.48 11.23
C LEU A 787 23.38 -36.86 10.72
N HIS A 788 24.62 -36.95 10.20
CA HIS A 788 25.12 -38.21 9.66
C HIS A 788 25.11 -39.33 10.73
N PRO A 789 24.56 -40.54 10.46
CA PRO A 789 24.42 -41.62 11.45
C PRO A 789 25.73 -42.01 12.15
N HIS A 790 26.85 -41.94 11.43
CA HIS A 790 28.19 -42.17 11.99
C HIS A 790 28.50 -41.39 13.27
N TYR A 791 27.92 -40.20 13.48
CA TYR A 791 28.11 -39.45 14.74
C TYR A 791 27.43 -40.10 15.95
N LEU A 792 26.42 -40.94 15.72
CA LEU A 792 25.62 -41.62 16.75
C LEU A 792 26.09 -43.07 16.99
N GLU A 793 26.85 -43.64 16.06
CA GLU A 793 27.49 -44.95 16.22
C GLU A 793 28.59 -44.91 17.30
N ASP A 794 28.60 -45.88 18.20
CA ASP A 794 29.55 -45.99 19.31
C ASP A 794 29.72 -44.69 20.12
N PRO A 795 28.66 -44.18 20.77
CA PRO A 795 28.70 -42.89 21.44
C PRO A 795 29.75 -42.89 22.56
N PRO A 796 30.46 -41.77 22.77
CA PRO A 796 31.46 -41.69 23.83
C PRO A 796 30.80 -41.86 25.20
N ARG A 797 31.50 -42.54 26.12
CA ARG A 797 31.03 -42.70 27.50
C ARG A 797 30.76 -41.34 28.13
N GLN A 798 29.57 -41.20 28.71
CA GLN A 798 29.14 -39.99 29.40
C GLN A 798 30.17 -39.59 30.46
N PRO A 799 30.66 -38.33 30.46
CA PRO A 799 31.50 -37.81 31.53
C PRO A 799 30.75 -37.88 32.86
N LEU A 800 31.41 -38.40 33.91
CA LEU A 800 30.80 -38.66 35.23
C LEU A 800 30.12 -37.44 35.89
N ASP A 801 30.47 -36.22 35.46
CA ASP A 801 30.02 -34.97 36.07
C ASP A 801 29.09 -34.12 35.16
N SER A 802 28.86 -34.47 33.88
CA SER A 802 28.22 -33.55 32.91
C SER A 802 26.69 -33.61 32.86
N GLY A 803 26.06 -34.65 33.40
CA GLY A 803 24.59 -34.82 33.43
C GLY A 803 23.92 -35.06 32.06
N TRP A 804 24.54 -34.65 30.95
CA TRP A 804 24.02 -34.77 29.58
C TRP A 804 24.56 -36.02 28.86
N THR A 805 23.69 -36.72 28.16
CA THR A 805 24.08 -37.76 27.20
C THR A 805 24.80 -37.14 26.00
N TRP A 806 25.35 -37.98 25.11
CA TRP A 806 25.99 -37.50 23.87
C TRP A 806 25.01 -36.73 22.97
N GLU A 807 23.77 -37.20 22.87
CA GLU A 807 22.71 -36.56 22.08
C GLU A 807 22.22 -35.26 22.74
N ASP A 808 22.01 -35.25 24.06
CA ASP A 808 21.70 -34.02 24.80
C ASP A 808 22.77 -32.95 24.58
N TRP A 809 24.05 -33.35 24.58
CA TRP A 809 25.14 -32.42 24.35
C TRP A 809 25.16 -31.88 22.92
N LEU A 810 24.91 -32.71 21.91
CA LEU A 810 24.79 -32.25 20.51
C LEU A 810 23.63 -31.27 20.34
N HIS A 811 22.50 -31.51 21.02
CA HIS A 811 21.37 -30.58 21.02
C HIS A 811 21.75 -29.22 21.65
N HIS A 812 22.29 -29.23 22.87
CA HIS A 812 22.56 -27.99 23.61
C HIS A 812 23.80 -27.22 23.13
N ALA A 813 24.81 -27.90 22.57
CA ALA A 813 26.06 -27.27 22.15
C ALA A 813 26.09 -26.89 20.66
N PHE A 814 25.35 -27.62 19.80
CA PHE A 814 25.35 -27.42 18.35
C PHE A 814 23.95 -27.15 17.78
N ASN A 815 22.90 -27.02 18.59
CA ASN A 815 21.53 -26.76 18.13
C ASN A 815 21.00 -27.84 17.16
N VAL A 816 21.47 -29.09 17.33
CA VAL A 816 20.93 -30.23 16.58
C VAL A 816 19.57 -30.58 17.18
N ALA A 817 18.49 -30.30 16.46
CA ALA A 817 17.13 -30.42 16.98
C ALA A 817 16.60 -31.86 16.91
N GLU A 818 15.87 -32.28 17.94
CA GLU A 818 15.13 -33.57 17.95
C GLU A 818 13.75 -33.41 17.30
N ASP A 819 13.03 -32.34 17.67
CA ASP A 819 11.73 -31.97 17.11
C ASP A 819 11.87 -30.99 15.92
N VAL A 820 10.89 -31.00 15.01
CA VAL A 820 10.82 -30.02 13.93
C VAL A 820 10.52 -28.64 14.50
N GLU A 821 11.39 -27.68 14.23
CA GLU A 821 11.20 -26.29 14.64
C GLU A 821 10.20 -25.63 13.69
N PHE A 822 9.03 -25.23 14.19
CA PHE A 822 7.96 -24.61 13.40
C PHE A 822 8.18 -23.11 13.15
N ILE A 823 8.89 -22.45 14.05
CA ILE A 823 9.05 -21.00 14.07
C ILE A 823 10.52 -20.66 14.24
N ALA A 824 11.03 -19.80 13.37
CA ALA A 824 12.33 -19.17 13.52
C ALA A 824 12.17 -17.82 14.25
N GLY A 825 12.89 -17.62 15.36
CA GLY A 825 12.74 -16.49 16.28
C GLY A 825 13.68 -15.30 16.03
N SER A 826 13.51 -14.18 16.74
CA SER A 826 14.40 -13.00 16.65
C SER A 826 15.85 -13.27 17.05
N ASP A 827 16.05 -14.20 17.98
CA ASP A 827 17.35 -14.65 18.48
C ASP A 827 17.97 -15.75 17.62
N ASP A 828 17.30 -16.12 16.50
CA ASP A 828 17.79 -17.11 15.56
C ASP A 828 18.91 -16.50 14.69
N PRO A 829 20.16 -16.97 14.80
CA PRO A 829 21.30 -16.42 14.06
C PRO A 829 21.15 -16.53 12.53
N ARG A 830 20.14 -17.25 12.06
CA ARG A 830 19.86 -17.55 10.65
C ARG A 830 18.94 -16.54 9.98
N LEU A 831 18.28 -15.65 10.74
CA LEU A 831 17.34 -14.65 10.22
C LEU A 831 17.98 -13.25 10.13
N PHE A 832 18.08 -12.70 8.92
CA PHE A 832 18.73 -11.40 8.65
C PHE A 832 17.99 -10.15 9.20
N LYS A 833 16.85 -10.29 9.89
CA LYS A 833 15.96 -9.16 10.24
C LYS A 833 15.23 -9.24 11.59
N GLY A 834 15.60 -10.13 12.51
CA GLY A 834 15.11 -10.10 13.90
C GLY A 834 13.58 -10.19 14.09
N LYS A 835 12.83 -10.73 13.10
CA LYS A 835 11.37 -10.88 13.16
C LYS A 835 10.99 -12.35 13.17
N VAL A 836 10.06 -12.73 14.05
CA VAL A 836 9.53 -14.10 14.16
C VAL A 836 8.80 -14.50 12.86
N THR A 837 9.24 -15.59 12.22
CA THR A 837 8.65 -16.13 10.98
C THR A 837 8.51 -17.66 11.02
N LEU A 838 7.71 -18.25 10.12
CA LEU A 838 7.68 -19.71 9.98
C LEU A 838 9.03 -20.19 9.45
N SER A 839 9.54 -21.29 9.99
CA SER A 839 10.69 -21.99 9.41
C SER A 839 10.32 -22.57 8.03
N HIS A 840 11.33 -22.96 7.25
CA HIS A 840 11.10 -23.56 5.93
C HIS A 840 10.35 -24.89 6.06
N GLU A 841 10.74 -25.69 7.06
CA GLU A 841 10.16 -26.98 7.44
C GLU A 841 8.73 -26.81 7.98
N GLY A 842 8.52 -25.84 8.87
CA GLY A 842 7.21 -25.51 9.43
C GLY A 842 6.23 -25.05 8.35
N ALA A 843 6.68 -24.22 7.40
CA ALA A 843 5.88 -23.80 6.26
C ALA A 843 5.52 -24.98 5.33
N PHE A 844 6.46 -25.90 5.09
CA PHE A 844 6.19 -27.12 4.33
C PHE A 844 5.14 -28.01 5.01
N LEU A 845 5.30 -28.28 6.31
CA LEU A 845 4.36 -29.11 7.07
C LEU A 845 2.95 -28.49 7.10
N ILE A 846 2.82 -27.19 7.34
CA ILE A 846 1.52 -26.51 7.32
C ILE A 846 0.86 -26.60 5.94
N LYS A 847 1.65 -26.49 4.86
CA LYS A 847 1.12 -26.53 3.48
C LYS A 847 0.70 -27.93 3.04
N TYR A 848 1.52 -28.95 3.33
CA TYR A 848 1.36 -30.29 2.74
C TYR A 848 0.93 -31.37 3.74
N ARG A 849 0.93 -31.09 5.04
CA ARG A 849 0.61 -32.03 6.14
C ARG A 849 -0.13 -31.35 7.30
N SER A 850 -0.96 -30.36 7.00
CA SER A 850 -1.68 -29.55 8.01
C SER A 850 -2.42 -30.38 9.05
N GLU A 851 -3.04 -31.50 8.67
CA GLU A 851 -3.78 -32.39 9.57
C GLU A 851 -2.88 -33.06 10.60
N GLU A 852 -1.66 -33.45 10.19
CA GLU A 852 -0.66 -34.03 11.08
C GLU A 852 -0.17 -32.95 12.07
N VAL A 853 0.03 -31.72 11.59
CA VAL A 853 0.42 -30.57 12.42
C VAL A 853 -0.65 -30.25 13.46
N LEU A 854 -1.91 -30.12 13.05
CA LEU A 854 -3.02 -29.84 13.97
C LEU A 854 -3.14 -30.94 15.03
N THR A 855 -3.04 -32.20 14.62
CA THR A 855 -3.12 -33.35 15.54
C THR A 855 -1.93 -33.38 16.51
N TYR A 856 -0.71 -33.08 16.03
CA TYR A 856 0.46 -32.95 16.90
C TYR A 856 0.27 -31.84 17.94
N PHE A 857 -0.08 -30.64 17.50
CA PHE A 857 -0.25 -29.48 18.37
C PHE A 857 -1.36 -29.71 19.42
N ALA A 858 -2.51 -30.24 19.02
CA ALA A 858 -3.61 -30.52 19.93
C ALA A 858 -3.25 -31.58 20.98
N ASN A 859 -2.50 -32.63 20.60
CA ASN A 859 -2.03 -33.65 21.54
C ASN A 859 -0.97 -33.09 22.50
N LYS A 860 0.00 -32.32 21.98
CA LYS A 860 1.04 -31.65 22.77
C LYS A 860 0.48 -30.57 23.69
N TRP A 861 -0.69 -30.00 23.37
CA TRP A 861 -1.38 -29.04 24.23
C TRP A 861 -1.74 -29.59 25.62
N ARG A 862 -1.74 -30.93 25.79
CA ARG A 862 -1.90 -31.61 27.09
C ARG A 862 -0.68 -31.43 28.00
N GLU A 863 0.50 -31.19 27.44
CA GLU A 863 1.75 -31.03 28.18
C GLU A 863 1.84 -29.59 28.72
N PRO A 864 1.93 -29.39 30.05
CA PRO A 864 1.92 -28.06 30.66
C PRO A 864 3.04 -27.15 30.17
N ASP A 865 4.24 -27.70 29.96
CA ASP A 865 5.41 -26.93 29.52
C ASP A 865 5.27 -26.46 28.07
N PHE A 866 4.73 -27.32 27.19
CA PHE A 866 4.40 -26.94 25.81
C PHE A 866 3.33 -25.86 25.79
N ARG A 867 2.23 -26.06 26.53
CA ARG A 867 1.16 -25.07 26.58
C ARG A 867 1.66 -23.71 27.08
N LYS A 868 2.47 -23.70 28.14
CA LYS A 868 3.06 -22.49 28.71
C LYS A 868 3.96 -21.76 27.71
N CYS A 869 4.79 -22.48 26.94
CA CYS A 869 5.72 -21.85 25.98
C CYS A 869 5.00 -21.12 24.83
N TRP A 870 3.80 -21.57 24.46
CA TRP A 870 2.95 -20.89 23.48
C TRP A 870 2.10 -19.78 24.11
N GLU A 871 1.54 -20.00 25.30
CA GLU A 871 0.74 -18.98 26.01
C GLU A 871 1.55 -17.72 26.36
N GLU A 872 2.85 -17.87 26.66
CA GLU A 872 3.75 -16.76 27.02
C GLU A 872 4.30 -16.00 25.79
N ASN A 873 4.14 -16.51 24.56
CA ASN A 873 4.73 -15.92 23.35
C ASN A 873 3.66 -15.52 22.32
N SER A 874 3.13 -14.29 22.46
CA SER A 874 2.06 -13.77 21.60
C SER A 874 2.43 -13.67 20.12
N GLU A 875 3.70 -13.42 19.79
CA GLU A 875 4.15 -13.32 18.38
C GLU A 875 4.09 -14.67 17.66
N ARG A 876 4.49 -15.75 18.36
CA ARG A 876 4.39 -17.13 17.83
C ARG A 876 2.95 -17.52 17.57
N VAL A 877 2.06 -17.20 18.51
CA VAL A 877 0.63 -17.50 18.40
C VAL A 877 -0.01 -16.73 17.25
N ASP A 878 0.28 -15.44 17.11
CA ASP A 878 -0.26 -14.60 16.05
C ASP A 878 0.19 -15.03 14.65
N LEU A 879 1.41 -15.57 14.53
CA LEU A 879 1.93 -16.12 13.28
C LEU A 879 1.12 -17.35 12.84
N ILE A 880 0.90 -18.31 13.75
CA ILE A 880 0.14 -19.54 13.46
C ILE A 880 -1.34 -19.22 13.20
N LYS A 881 -1.95 -18.29 13.96
CA LYS A 881 -3.32 -17.81 13.74
C LYS A 881 -3.57 -17.33 12.31
N LYS A 882 -2.57 -16.67 11.71
CA LYS A 882 -2.64 -16.08 10.37
C LYS A 882 -2.18 -17.03 9.26
N ALA A 883 -1.60 -18.18 9.59
CA ALA A 883 -1.17 -19.19 8.63
C ALA A 883 -2.38 -19.91 7.99
N LYS A 884 -2.19 -20.40 6.76
CA LYS A 884 -3.24 -21.09 5.99
C LYS A 884 -3.07 -22.60 6.12
N PHE A 885 -4.09 -23.28 6.63
CA PHE A 885 -4.14 -24.74 6.81
C PHE A 885 -5.10 -25.36 5.80
N ARG A 886 -4.92 -26.64 5.44
CA ARG A 886 -5.85 -27.30 4.52
C ARG A 886 -7.21 -27.49 5.14
N THR A 887 -8.23 -27.32 4.31
CA THR A 887 -9.60 -27.65 4.67
C THR A 887 -9.94 -29.07 4.23
N ILE A 888 -11.09 -29.56 4.68
CA ILE A 888 -11.63 -30.86 4.23
C ILE A 888 -11.89 -30.89 2.72
N SER A 889 -12.14 -29.73 2.12
CA SER A 889 -12.26 -29.57 0.66
C SER A 889 -10.89 -29.74 0.00
N GLU A 890 -10.79 -30.70 -0.92
CA GLU A 890 -9.51 -31.04 -1.55
C GLU A 890 -8.86 -29.84 -2.26
N GLY A 891 -7.56 -29.63 -2.01
CA GLY A 891 -6.77 -28.55 -2.61
C GLY A 891 -6.99 -27.15 -1.99
N ASN A 892 -7.97 -26.99 -1.09
CA ASN A 892 -8.28 -25.70 -0.49
C ASN A 892 -7.52 -25.46 0.83
N THR A 893 -7.16 -24.21 1.07
CA THR A 893 -6.52 -23.76 2.32
C THR A 893 -7.20 -22.52 2.87
N TYR A 894 -7.22 -22.39 4.20
CA TYR A 894 -7.89 -21.29 4.88
C TYR A 894 -7.12 -20.82 6.12
N VAL A 895 -7.29 -19.55 6.47
CA VAL A 895 -6.61 -18.94 7.61
C VAL A 895 -7.11 -19.56 8.92
N LEU A 896 -6.19 -20.06 9.75
CA LEU A 896 -6.49 -20.88 10.93
C LEU A 896 -7.52 -20.24 11.87
N GLN A 897 -7.30 -18.98 12.27
CA GLN A 897 -8.18 -18.27 13.22
C GLN A 897 -9.62 -18.01 12.71
N ASN A 898 -9.87 -18.23 11.43
CA ASN A 898 -11.19 -18.05 10.81
C ASN A 898 -11.81 -19.40 10.39
N ALA A 899 -11.09 -20.51 10.54
CA ALA A 899 -11.55 -21.85 10.18
C ALA A 899 -12.33 -22.53 11.32
N PHE A 900 -13.02 -23.62 10.99
CA PHE A 900 -13.80 -24.42 11.95
C PHE A 900 -13.13 -25.77 12.20
N LEU A 901 -13.24 -26.30 13.42
CA LEU A 901 -12.97 -27.72 13.63
C LEU A 901 -14.12 -28.56 13.08
N PRO A 902 -13.83 -29.73 12.45
CA PRO A 902 -14.85 -30.62 11.89
C PRO A 902 -15.53 -31.45 12.98
N PHE A 903 -16.11 -30.77 13.96
CA PHE A 903 -16.86 -31.38 15.04
C PHE A 903 -18.19 -31.95 14.52
N PRO A 904 -18.57 -33.20 14.87
CA PRO A 904 -19.79 -33.85 14.39
C PRO A 904 -21.05 -32.98 14.52
N ALA A 905 -21.21 -32.24 15.62
CA ALA A 905 -22.35 -31.33 15.80
C ALA A 905 -22.37 -30.18 14.78
N LEU A 906 -21.21 -29.64 14.42
CA LEU A 906 -21.09 -28.55 13.42
C LEU A 906 -21.28 -29.08 12.01
N LEU A 907 -20.75 -30.27 11.71
CA LEU A 907 -20.94 -30.92 10.40
C LEU A 907 -22.41 -31.22 10.17
N SER A 908 -23.09 -31.84 11.15
CA SER A 908 -24.53 -32.10 11.09
C SER A 908 -25.35 -30.82 10.93
N ARG A 909 -24.94 -29.72 11.60
CA ARG A 909 -25.56 -28.41 11.41
C ARG A 909 -25.38 -27.86 9.99
N CYS A 910 -24.22 -28.04 9.38
CA CYS A 910 -23.99 -27.62 7.99
C CYS A 910 -24.81 -28.46 7.01
N GLU A 911 -24.88 -29.78 7.23
CA GLU A 911 -25.66 -30.72 6.41
C GLU A 911 -27.17 -30.44 6.46
N SER A 912 -27.67 -29.83 7.54
CA SER A 912 -29.08 -29.41 7.59
C SER A 912 -29.40 -28.24 6.65
N PHE A 913 -28.40 -27.52 6.13
CA PHE A 913 -28.58 -26.40 5.21
C PHE A 913 -27.95 -26.64 3.83
N LEU A 914 -26.88 -27.42 3.74
CA LEU A 914 -26.06 -27.63 2.54
C LEU A 914 -26.02 -29.10 2.16
N LYS A 915 -26.09 -29.42 0.87
CA LYS A 915 -25.86 -30.79 0.38
C LYS A 915 -24.41 -31.24 0.52
N ASN A 916 -23.48 -30.30 0.42
CA ASN A 916 -22.06 -30.52 0.63
C ASN A 916 -21.54 -29.57 1.72
N HIS A 917 -21.14 -30.13 2.87
CA HIS A 917 -20.57 -29.38 3.99
C HIS A 917 -19.11 -28.94 3.73
N GLU A 918 -18.42 -29.49 2.74
CA GLU A 918 -17.04 -29.10 2.38
C GLU A 918 -16.96 -27.68 1.82
N ALA A 919 -18.09 -27.09 1.43
CA ALA A 919 -18.16 -25.69 1.05
C ALA A 919 -17.91 -24.72 2.23
N VAL A 920 -17.94 -25.23 3.47
CA VAL A 920 -17.56 -24.48 4.67
C VAL A 920 -16.10 -24.78 5.01
N ASN A 921 -15.38 -23.78 5.52
CA ASN A 921 -13.94 -23.84 5.81
C ASN A 921 -13.61 -24.67 7.08
N PHE A 922 -14.01 -25.94 7.11
CA PHE A 922 -13.62 -26.91 8.13
C PHE A 922 -12.18 -27.39 7.89
N LEU A 923 -11.37 -27.43 8.93
CA LEU A 923 -9.99 -27.91 8.88
C LEU A 923 -9.93 -29.41 8.63
N LYS A 924 -8.95 -29.84 7.83
CA LYS A 924 -8.64 -31.26 7.66
C LYS A 924 -7.89 -31.78 8.89
N VAL A 925 -8.35 -32.90 9.45
CA VAL A 925 -7.77 -33.57 10.62
C VAL A 925 -7.52 -35.06 10.32
N GLU A 926 -6.58 -35.70 11.03
CA GLU A 926 -6.17 -37.10 10.74
C GLU A 926 -7.26 -38.12 11.11
N ALA A 927 -8.05 -37.83 12.13
CA ALA A 927 -9.10 -38.69 12.63
C ALA A 927 -10.34 -37.86 13.02
N PRO A 928 -11.56 -38.44 12.93
CA PRO A 928 -12.77 -37.80 13.41
C PRO A 928 -12.65 -37.35 14.86
N LEU A 929 -13.16 -36.16 15.17
CA LEU A 929 -13.09 -35.56 16.51
C LEU A 929 -14.36 -35.86 17.32
N GLU A 930 -14.23 -35.84 18.64
CA GLU A 930 -15.35 -35.81 19.59
C GLU A 930 -15.69 -34.34 19.94
N ASP A 931 -16.98 -34.00 19.99
CA ASP A 931 -17.44 -32.61 20.17
C ASP A 931 -16.98 -31.98 21.51
N ASP A 932 -16.71 -32.81 22.52
CA ASP A 932 -16.36 -32.42 23.88
C ASP A 932 -14.89 -32.64 24.25
N ASP A 933 -14.00 -32.93 23.28
CA ASP A 933 -12.57 -33.13 23.57
C ASP A 933 -11.94 -31.84 24.15
N PRO A 934 -11.56 -31.82 25.44
CA PRO A 934 -11.06 -30.62 26.11
C PRO A 934 -9.73 -30.11 25.53
N CYS A 935 -8.95 -30.99 24.90
CA CYS A 935 -7.64 -30.66 24.35
C CYS A 935 -7.80 -29.86 23.06
N TRP A 936 -8.67 -30.34 22.17
CA TRP A 936 -9.01 -29.63 20.93
C TRP A 936 -9.74 -28.32 21.21
N ILE A 937 -10.65 -28.29 22.18
CA ILE A 937 -11.34 -27.06 22.59
C ILE A 937 -10.35 -26.04 23.18
N GLY A 938 -9.45 -26.49 24.06
CA GLY A 938 -8.42 -25.64 24.68
C GLY A 938 -7.45 -25.05 23.65
N PHE A 939 -6.97 -25.89 22.73
CA PHE A 939 -6.13 -25.49 21.60
C PHE A 939 -6.87 -24.50 20.69
N ALA A 940 -8.08 -24.84 20.24
CA ALA A 940 -8.87 -24.01 19.34
C ALA A 940 -9.15 -22.62 19.91
N LYS A 941 -9.52 -22.54 21.20
CA LYS A 941 -9.76 -21.27 21.89
C LYS A 941 -8.53 -20.37 21.84
N HIS A 942 -7.33 -20.92 22.02
CA HIS A 942 -6.09 -20.15 22.05
C HIS A 942 -5.71 -19.62 20.66
N PHE A 943 -5.89 -20.43 19.61
CA PHE A 943 -5.59 -20.08 18.22
C PHE A 943 -6.79 -19.48 17.45
N GLY A 944 -7.88 -19.15 18.12
CA GLY A 944 -9.04 -18.48 17.54
C GLY A 944 -9.89 -19.35 16.59
N ILE A 945 -9.62 -20.66 16.51
CA ILE A 945 -10.35 -21.63 15.69
C ILE A 945 -11.78 -21.73 16.21
N LYS A 946 -12.75 -21.78 15.29
CA LYS A 946 -14.17 -21.80 15.63
C LYS A 946 -14.63 -23.22 15.95
N VAL A 947 -15.30 -23.37 17.09
CA VAL A 947 -15.74 -24.67 17.63
C VAL A 947 -17.23 -24.72 17.98
N ASN A 948 -17.92 -23.58 17.91
CA ASN A 948 -19.30 -23.47 18.36
C ASN A 948 -20.24 -23.22 17.18
N ASP A 949 -21.47 -23.73 17.31
CA ASP A 949 -22.59 -23.43 16.43
C ASP A 949 -23.11 -22.01 16.70
N GLY A 950 -22.37 -21.00 16.21
CA GLY A 950 -22.66 -19.58 16.38
C GLY A 950 -22.85 -18.84 15.06
N ILE A 951 -22.97 -17.52 15.14
CA ILE A 951 -23.26 -16.66 13.99
C ILE A 951 -22.23 -16.77 12.86
N HIS A 952 -20.96 -17.02 13.18
CA HIS A 952 -19.92 -17.20 12.17
C HIS A 952 -20.18 -18.42 11.28
N LEU A 953 -20.68 -19.54 11.85
CA LEU A 953 -21.02 -20.73 11.07
C LEU A 953 -22.19 -20.42 10.13
N SER A 954 -23.24 -19.77 10.66
CA SER A 954 -24.41 -19.39 9.86
C SER A 954 -24.07 -18.43 8.72
N ILE A 955 -23.12 -17.51 8.92
CA ILE A 955 -22.63 -16.64 7.84
C ILE A 955 -21.85 -17.42 6.78
N GLU A 956 -21.01 -18.38 7.16
CA GLU A 956 -20.26 -19.17 6.18
C GLU A 956 -21.17 -20.13 5.39
N ILE A 957 -22.21 -20.69 6.02
CA ILE A 957 -23.27 -21.42 5.32
C ILE A 957 -23.97 -20.51 4.29
N LEU A 958 -24.31 -19.28 4.68
CA LEU A 958 -24.92 -18.30 3.77
C LEU A 958 -24.00 -17.98 2.60
N ARG A 959 -22.70 -17.79 2.86
CA ARG A 959 -21.68 -17.55 1.84
C ARG A 959 -21.58 -18.71 0.85
N ALA A 960 -21.63 -19.96 1.33
CA ALA A 960 -21.59 -21.14 0.47
C ALA A 960 -22.79 -21.18 -0.50
N LEU A 961 -23.99 -20.80 -0.04
CA LEU A 961 -25.19 -20.69 -0.88
C LEU A 961 -25.09 -19.54 -1.89
N ILE A 962 -24.62 -18.37 -1.47
CA ILE A 962 -24.46 -17.20 -2.35
C ILE A 962 -23.47 -17.45 -3.48
N THR A 963 -22.33 -18.08 -3.15
CA THR A 963 -21.27 -18.37 -4.12
C THR A 963 -21.57 -19.56 -5.00
N GLY A 964 -22.63 -20.32 -4.71
CA GLY A 964 -22.96 -21.55 -5.41
C GLY A 964 -21.98 -22.69 -5.13
N ALA A 965 -21.16 -22.59 -4.07
CA ALA A 965 -20.21 -23.63 -3.68
C ALA A 965 -20.92 -24.92 -3.23
N SER A 966 -22.17 -24.81 -2.76
CA SER A 966 -23.02 -25.94 -2.40
C SER A 966 -24.48 -25.61 -2.69
N ALA A 967 -25.25 -26.61 -3.11
CA ALA A 967 -26.70 -26.49 -3.23
C ALA A 967 -27.36 -26.60 -1.85
N PRO A 968 -28.53 -25.96 -1.64
CA PRO A 968 -29.26 -26.06 -0.39
C PRO A 968 -29.74 -27.51 -0.16
N ALA A 969 -29.79 -27.93 1.10
CA ALA A 969 -30.30 -29.24 1.50
C ALA A 969 -31.81 -29.37 1.21
N ASP A 970 -32.55 -28.26 1.39
CA ASP A 970 -33.97 -28.11 1.07
C ASP A 970 -34.16 -27.05 -0.03
N SER A 971 -35.36 -26.52 -0.23
CA SER A 971 -35.61 -25.39 -1.13
C SER A 971 -34.77 -24.17 -0.74
N MET A 972 -34.30 -23.43 -1.75
CA MET A 972 -33.49 -22.23 -1.53
C MET A 972 -34.22 -21.21 -0.63
N TRP A 973 -35.50 -20.97 -0.88
CA TRP A 973 -36.31 -20.08 -0.05
C TRP A 973 -36.35 -20.53 1.40
N HIS A 974 -36.61 -21.82 1.68
CA HIS A 974 -36.64 -22.35 3.04
C HIS A 974 -35.30 -22.18 3.75
N SER A 975 -34.22 -22.65 3.11
CA SER A 975 -32.87 -22.55 3.68
C SER A 975 -32.45 -21.11 3.99
N ILE A 976 -32.79 -20.15 3.12
CA ILE A 976 -32.40 -18.75 3.32
C ILE A 976 -33.20 -18.06 4.42
N TRP A 977 -34.53 -18.20 4.46
CA TRP A 977 -35.30 -17.51 5.50
C TRP A 977 -34.97 -18.08 6.89
N THR A 978 -34.81 -19.41 7.01
CA THR A 978 -34.40 -20.05 8.26
C THR A 978 -33.02 -19.56 8.69
N LEU A 979 -32.09 -19.38 7.74
CA LEU A 979 -30.75 -18.89 8.02
C LEU A 979 -30.74 -17.40 8.41
N TYR A 980 -31.54 -16.56 7.77
CA TYR A 980 -31.69 -15.14 8.14
C TYR A 980 -32.28 -14.99 9.55
N ASN A 981 -33.34 -15.73 9.89
CA ASN A 981 -33.91 -15.71 11.24
C ASN A 981 -32.90 -16.22 12.27
N ARG A 982 -32.15 -17.27 11.95
CA ARG A 982 -31.08 -17.79 12.81
C ARG A 982 -29.99 -16.74 13.06
N ILE A 983 -29.48 -16.11 12.00
CA ILE A 983 -28.47 -15.04 12.08
C ILE A 983 -29.00 -13.89 12.92
N TYR A 984 -30.26 -13.48 12.72
CA TYR A 984 -30.88 -12.40 13.48
C TYR A 984 -31.02 -12.75 14.96
N ALA A 985 -31.54 -13.94 15.28
CA ALA A 985 -31.68 -14.41 16.66
C ALA A 985 -30.33 -14.49 17.38
N GLN A 986 -29.31 -15.03 16.73
CA GLN A 986 -27.95 -15.06 17.26
C GLN A 986 -27.36 -13.65 17.39
N TYR A 987 -27.63 -12.74 16.45
CA TYR A 987 -27.19 -11.35 16.54
C TYR A 987 -27.78 -10.62 17.75
N LEU A 988 -29.05 -10.89 18.09
CA LEU A 988 -29.73 -10.26 19.21
C LEU A 988 -29.08 -10.61 20.56
N SER A 989 -28.51 -11.81 20.71
CA SER A 989 -27.87 -12.27 21.95
C SER A 989 -26.46 -11.71 22.20
N PHE A 990 -25.84 -11.02 21.23
CA PHE A 990 -24.53 -10.38 21.43
C PHE A 990 -24.64 -9.09 22.27
N ASP A 991 -23.54 -8.75 22.95
CA ASP A 991 -23.37 -7.43 23.56
C ASP A 991 -23.19 -6.34 22.49
N GLN A 992 -23.49 -5.09 22.83
CA GLN A 992 -23.46 -3.98 21.87
C GLN A 992 -22.06 -3.75 21.24
N LYS A 993 -20.98 -4.08 21.98
CA LYS A 993 -19.59 -4.04 21.50
C LYS A 993 -19.28 -5.05 20.39
N ASP A 994 -19.94 -6.21 20.40
CA ASP A 994 -19.67 -7.33 19.48
C ASP A 994 -20.60 -7.32 18.25
N LYS A 995 -21.66 -6.50 18.28
CA LYS A 995 -22.59 -6.31 17.15
C LYS A 995 -21.97 -5.57 15.96
N HIS A 996 -21.02 -4.66 16.21
CA HIS A 996 -20.43 -3.83 15.15
C HIS A 996 -19.58 -4.65 14.15
N PRO A 997 -18.66 -5.55 14.58
CA PRO A 997 -17.91 -6.39 13.64
C PRO A 997 -18.81 -7.27 12.75
N ILE A 998 -19.90 -7.80 13.30
CA ILE A 998 -20.87 -8.63 12.56
C ILE A 998 -21.54 -7.80 11.46
N LYS A 999 -22.06 -6.61 11.78
CA LYS A 999 -22.64 -5.72 10.76
C LYS A 999 -21.62 -5.31 9.70
N ALA A 1000 -20.35 -5.12 10.07
CA ALA A 1000 -19.28 -4.82 9.13
C ALA A 1000 -19.03 -5.97 8.14
N MET A 1001 -19.07 -7.24 8.59
CA MET A 1001 -18.97 -8.41 7.70
C MET A 1001 -20.06 -8.44 6.63
N PHE A 1002 -21.32 -8.15 6.99
CA PHE A 1002 -22.41 -8.10 6.01
C PHE A 1002 -22.25 -6.94 5.01
N ARG A 1003 -21.67 -5.80 5.42
CA ARG A 1003 -21.36 -4.70 4.50
C ARG A 1003 -20.26 -5.05 3.49
N THR A 1004 -19.31 -5.92 3.84
CA THR A 1004 -18.26 -6.36 2.91
C THR A 1004 -18.76 -7.32 1.82
N CYS A 1005 -19.82 -8.08 2.08
CA CYS A 1005 -20.47 -8.89 1.06
C CYS A 1005 -21.43 -7.99 0.25
N LYS A 1006 -21.08 -7.66 -1.00
CA LYS A 1006 -21.88 -6.71 -1.79
C LYS A 1006 -23.28 -7.22 -2.13
N SER A 1007 -23.49 -8.54 -2.25
CA SER A 1007 -24.80 -9.11 -2.62
C SER A 1007 -25.09 -10.35 -1.78
N PHE A 1008 -26.11 -10.30 -0.94
CA PHE A 1008 -26.49 -11.43 -0.06
C PHE A 1008 -27.99 -11.52 0.19
N ILE A 1009 -28.81 -10.65 -0.41
CA ILE A 1009 -30.28 -10.72 -0.34
C ILE A 1009 -30.78 -11.57 -1.51
N TYR A 1010 -31.38 -12.72 -1.20
CA TYR A 1010 -31.96 -13.58 -2.22
C TYR A 1010 -33.26 -12.99 -2.78
N ILE A 1011 -33.43 -13.03 -4.11
CA ILE A 1011 -34.63 -12.51 -4.79
C ILE A 1011 -35.26 -13.52 -5.77
N GLY A 1012 -34.86 -14.79 -5.68
CA GLY A 1012 -35.35 -15.86 -6.57
C GLY A 1012 -34.39 -16.21 -7.71
N GLU A 1013 -34.88 -17.01 -8.65
CA GLU A 1013 -34.14 -17.44 -9.84
C GLU A 1013 -34.50 -16.57 -11.05
N ASN A 1014 -33.52 -16.32 -11.93
CA ASN A 1014 -33.79 -15.69 -13.22
C ASN A 1014 -34.39 -16.70 -14.23
N LYS A 1015 -34.68 -16.24 -15.45
CA LYS A 1015 -35.25 -17.08 -16.52
C LYS A 1015 -34.37 -18.27 -16.92
N ASP A 1016 -33.08 -18.21 -16.60
CA ASP A 1016 -32.10 -19.25 -16.90
C ASP A 1016 -31.90 -20.23 -15.72
N GLY A 1017 -32.70 -20.10 -14.65
CA GLY A 1017 -32.60 -20.94 -13.44
C GLY A 1017 -31.42 -20.59 -12.54
N VAL A 1018 -30.84 -19.40 -12.69
CA VAL A 1018 -29.71 -18.93 -11.87
C VAL A 1018 -30.22 -18.12 -10.69
N ASN A 1019 -29.78 -18.47 -9.48
CA ASN A 1019 -30.07 -17.73 -8.25
C ASN A 1019 -29.59 -16.28 -8.33
N VAL A 1020 -30.48 -15.34 -8.02
CA VAL A 1020 -30.20 -13.91 -8.09
C VAL A 1020 -30.08 -13.32 -6.69
N TRP A 1021 -29.00 -12.57 -6.49
CA TRP A 1021 -28.64 -11.94 -5.21
C TRP A 1021 -28.46 -10.43 -5.38
N LYS A 1022 -28.93 -9.66 -4.40
CA LYS A 1022 -28.88 -8.18 -4.41
C LYS A 1022 -28.18 -7.61 -3.19
N SER A 1023 -27.68 -6.39 -3.34
CA SER A 1023 -27.18 -5.58 -2.24
C SER A 1023 -28.33 -4.94 -1.47
N PRO A 1024 -28.15 -4.58 -0.19
CA PRO A 1024 -29.13 -3.77 0.55
C PRO A 1024 -29.48 -2.45 -0.16
N ASP A 1025 -28.53 -1.84 -0.88
CA ASP A 1025 -28.72 -0.57 -1.58
C ASP A 1025 -29.61 -0.70 -2.84
N ASP A 1026 -29.67 -1.90 -3.43
CA ASP A 1026 -30.52 -2.21 -4.59
C ASP A 1026 -31.99 -2.52 -4.20
N CYS A 1027 -32.30 -2.50 -2.90
CA CYS A 1027 -33.56 -2.97 -2.35
C CYS A 1027 -34.33 -1.85 -1.64
N LEU A 1028 -35.65 -2.00 -1.60
CA LEU A 1028 -36.56 -1.26 -0.73
C LEU A 1028 -37.45 -2.27 -0.02
N TRP A 1029 -37.76 -2.03 1.25
CA TRP A 1029 -38.63 -2.94 1.99
C TRP A 1029 -40.07 -2.87 1.46
N ASP A 1030 -40.67 -1.67 1.49
CA ASP A 1030 -42.08 -1.45 1.17
C ASP A 1030 -42.24 -0.61 -0.11
N ALA A 1031 -42.14 -1.25 -1.28
CA ALA A 1031 -42.27 -0.63 -2.62
C ALA A 1031 -43.40 -1.31 -3.43
N PRO A 1032 -43.99 -0.63 -4.44
CA PRO A 1032 -45.05 -1.22 -5.24
C PRO A 1032 -44.54 -2.44 -6.02
N PRO A 1033 -45.41 -3.40 -6.35
CA PRO A 1033 -45.10 -4.47 -7.29
C PRO A 1033 -44.56 -3.93 -8.62
N ASN A 1034 -43.62 -4.64 -9.23
CA ASN A 1034 -42.97 -4.27 -10.50
C ASN A 1034 -42.15 -2.96 -10.50
N PHE A 1035 -41.67 -2.54 -9.33
CA PHE A 1035 -40.69 -1.46 -9.20
C PHE A 1035 -39.38 -1.83 -9.92
N SER A 1036 -38.90 -0.96 -10.81
CA SER A 1036 -37.81 -1.24 -11.74
C SER A 1036 -36.48 -0.68 -11.26
N LEU A 1037 -36.48 0.44 -10.53
CA LEU A 1037 -35.26 1.06 -10.01
C LEU A 1037 -34.62 0.27 -8.86
N ARG A 1038 -35.43 -0.38 -8.03
CA ARG A 1038 -35.01 -1.16 -6.85
C ARG A 1038 -35.95 -2.33 -6.62
N VAL A 1039 -35.47 -3.38 -5.97
CA VAL A 1039 -36.28 -4.57 -5.69
C VAL A 1039 -37.26 -4.31 -4.54
N PRO A 1040 -38.57 -4.51 -4.72
CA PRO A 1040 -39.58 -4.42 -3.66
C PRO A 1040 -39.54 -5.70 -2.81
N LEU A 1041 -38.79 -5.70 -1.70
CA LEU A 1041 -38.54 -6.92 -0.94
C LEU A 1041 -39.79 -7.50 -0.28
N ARG A 1042 -40.66 -6.68 0.31
CA ARG A 1042 -41.89 -7.18 0.95
C ARG A 1042 -42.78 -7.93 -0.06
N ASP A 1043 -42.89 -7.42 -1.28
CA ASP A 1043 -43.63 -8.06 -2.36
C ASP A 1043 -42.92 -9.32 -2.87
N THR A 1044 -41.60 -9.22 -3.11
CA THR A 1044 -40.76 -10.34 -3.56
C THR A 1044 -40.78 -11.52 -2.58
N TRP A 1045 -40.83 -11.23 -1.27
CA TRP A 1045 -40.84 -12.21 -0.19
C TRP A 1045 -42.25 -12.55 0.32
N LYS A 1046 -43.30 -12.04 -0.31
CA LYS A 1046 -44.68 -12.13 0.18
C LYS A 1046 -45.13 -13.58 0.42
N GLU A 1047 -44.90 -14.47 -0.54
CA GLU A 1047 -45.28 -15.88 -0.41
C GLU A 1047 -44.60 -16.55 0.79
N VAL A 1048 -43.34 -16.21 1.06
CA VAL A 1048 -42.60 -16.74 2.22
C VAL A 1048 -43.17 -16.16 3.51
N LEU A 1049 -43.32 -14.83 3.57
CA LEU A 1049 -43.83 -14.10 4.74
C LEU A 1049 -45.24 -14.54 5.15
N ASP A 1050 -46.09 -14.88 4.17
CA ASP A 1050 -47.46 -15.36 4.37
C ASP A 1050 -47.51 -16.85 4.78
N SER A 1051 -46.47 -17.63 4.48
CA SER A 1051 -46.40 -19.07 4.72
C SER A 1051 -45.80 -19.48 6.08
N ILE A 1052 -45.11 -18.57 6.76
CA ILE A 1052 -44.41 -18.83 8.02
C ILE A 1052 -45.17 -18.28 9.23
N GLU A 1053 -44.78 -18.69 10.45
CA GLU A 1053 -45.42 -18.21 11.67
C GLU A 1053 -45.23 -16.68 11.82
N PRO A 1054 -46.22 -15.96 12.40
CA PRO A 1054 -46.15 -14.51 12.53
C PRO A 1054 -44.87 -14.00 13.22
N GLN A 1055 -44.40 -14.71 14.25
CA GLN A 1055 -43.16 -14.39 14.98
C GLN A 1055 -41.90 -14.48 14.10
N ASP A 1056 -41.86 -15.45 13.19
CA ASP A 1056 -40.76 -15.65 12.25
C ASP A 1056 -40.82 -14.64 11.11
N SER A 1057 -42.03 -14.29 10.67
CA SER A 1057 -42.30 -13.24 9.68
C SER A 1057 -41.85 -11.87 10.20
N ASP A 1058 -42.20 -11.53 11.44
CA ASP A 1058 -41.76 -10.30 12.10
C ASP A 1058 -40.24 -10.28 12.29
N SER A 1059 -39.65 -11.40 12.72
CA SER A 1059 -38.20 -11.53 12.87
C SER A 1059 -37.47 -11.31 11.55
N LEU A 1060 -38.00 -11.84 10.44
CA LEU A 1060 -37.45 -11.68 9.11
C LEU A 1060 -37.59 -10.24 8.60
N ALA A 1061 -38.75 -9.61 8.84
CA ALA A 1061 -38.95 -8.19 8.55
C ALA A 1061 -37.97 -7.30 9.34
N HIS A 1062 -37.74 -7.62 10.62
CA HIS A 1062 -36.76 -6.90 11.44
C HIS A 1062 -35.32 -7.15 10.98
N PHE A 1063 -35.00 -8.35 10.50
CA PHE A 1063 -33.71 -8.62 9.88
C PHE A 1063 -33.47 -7.69 8.68
N PHE A 1064 -34.43 -7.56 7.76
CA PHE A 1064 -34.27 -6.65 6.61
C PHE A 1064 -34.21 -5.17 7.03
N CYS A 1065 -35.12 -4.71 7.89
CA CYS A 1065 -35.25 -3.29 8.21
C CYS A 1065 -34.22 -2.80 9.23
N HIS A 1066 -33.98 -3.55 10.32
CA HIS A 1066 -33.13 -3.09 11.43
C HIS A 1066 -31.73 -3.69 11.43
N PHE A 1067 -31.58 -4.96 11.06
CA PHE A 1067 -30.26 -5.57 10.97
C PHE A 1067 -29.53 -5.08 9.71
N LEU A 1068 -30.16 -5.19 8.54
CA LEU A 1068 -29.57 -4.76 7.26
C LEU A 1068 -29.74 -3.27 6.95
N GLY A 1069 -30.69 -2.58 7.59
CA GLY A 1069 -30.90 -1.15 7.40
C GLY A 1069 -31.62 -0.79 6.09
N ILE A 1070 -32.38 -1.73 5.51
CA ILE A 1070 -33.12 -1.50 4.27
C ILE A 1070 -34.27 -0.54 4.56
N LYS A 1071 -34.36 0.51 3.76
CA LYS A 1071 -35.34 1.59 3.95
C LYS A 1071 -36.66 1.27 3.25
N ASN A 1072 -37.73 1.90 3.73
CA ASN A 1072 -39.01 1.97 3.02
C ASN A 1072 -38.91 2.92 1.82
N THR A 1073 -39.87 2.79 0.90
CA THR A 1073 -39.95 3.66 -0.27
C THR A 1073 -40.22 5.11 0.12
N THR A 1074 -39.49 6.02 -0.50
CA THR A 1074 -39.69 7.47 -0.36
C THR A 1074 -40.47 8.05 -1.53
N ILE A 1075 -41.03 9.25 -1.36
CA ILE A 1075 -41.71 9.99 -2.44
C ILE A 1075 -40.78 10.14 -3.66
N GLN A 1076 -39.50 10.47 -3.45
CA GLN A 1076 -38.54 10.62 -4.54
C GLN A 1076 -38.36 9.31 -5.32
N ASN A 1077 -38.27 8.17 -4.64
CA ASN A 1077 -38.12 6.87 -5.32
C ASN A 1077 -39.30 6.61 -6.28
N ILE A 1078 -40.53 6.89 -5.84
CA ILE A 1078 -41.72 6.70 -6.69
C ILE A 1078 -41.72 7.66 -7.88
N LEU A 1079 -41.34 8.91 -7.68
CA LEU A 1079 -41.25 9.89 -8.77
C LEU A 1079 -40.18 9.53 -9.79
N ASP A 1080 -39.02 9.06 -9.33
CA ASP A 1080 -37.94 8.57 -10.19
C ASP A 1080 -38.39 7.35 -11.02
N GLU A 1081 -39.13 6.42 -10.40
CA GLU A 1081 -39.67 5.23 -11.07
C GLU A 1081 -40.65 5.63 -12.19
N LEU A 1082 -41.56 6.58 -11.91
CA LEU A 1082 -42.48 7.11 -12.91
C LEU A 1082 -41.74 7.80 -14.06
N CYS A 1083 -40.68 8.55 -13.76
CA CYS A 1083 -39.83 9.17 -14.78
C CYS A 1083 -39.11 8.12 -15.64
N LEU A 1084 -38.55 7.08 -15.01
CA LEU A 1084 -37.89 5.99 -15.71
C LEU A 1084 -38.85 5.30 -16.69
N LYS A 1085 -40.04 4.91 -16.24
CA LYS A 1085 -41.03 4.24 -17.08
C LYS A 1085 -41.50 5.11 -18.24
N ARG A 1086 -41.67 6.42 -18.01
CA ARG A 1086 -41.94 7.41 -19.06
C ARG A 1086 -40.82 7.45 -20.10
N ASP A 1087 -39.58 7.53 -19.67
CA ASP A 1087 -38.43 7.66 -20.57
C ASP A 1087 -38.16 6.37 -21.34
N LEU A 1088 -38.44 5.21 -20.74
CA LEU A 1088 -38.43 3.91 -21.42
C LEU A 1088 -39.54 3.79 -22.46
N PHE A 1089 -40.75 4.26 -22.14
CA PHE A 1089 -41.87 4.29 -23.10
C PHE A 1089 -41.51 5.07 -24.37
N TYR A 1090 -40.92 6.26 -24.24
CA TYR A 1090 -40.53 7.06 -25.39
C TYR A 1090 -39.38 6.47 -26.20
N ARG A 1091 -38.51 5.68 -25.57
CA ARG A 1091 -37.45 4.93 -26.27
C ARG A 1091 -37.97 3.70 -27.00
N HIS A 1092 -38.97 3.01 -26.45
CA HIS A 1092 -39.52 1.77 -27.00
C HIS A 1092 -41.06 1.72 -26.98
N PRO A 1093 -41.76 2.53 -27.80
CA PRO A 1093 -43.22 2.71 -27.70
C PRO A 1093 -44.05 1.46 -28.07
N ALA A 1094 -43.48 0.53 -28.83
CA ALA A 1094 -44.19 -0.63 -29.37
C ALA A 1094 -44.29 -1.83 -28.40
N ALA A 1095 -43.63 -1.78 -27.23
CA ALA A 1095 -43.41 -2.97 -26.39
C ALA A 1095 -43.87 -2.83 -24.93
N THR A 1096 -44.39 -1.67 -24.49
CA THR A 1096 -44.60 -1.41 -23.06
C THR A 1096 -45.97 -0.82 -22.77
N SER A 1097 -46.80 -1.60 -22.06
CA SER A 1097 -47.95 -1.09 -21.31
C SER A 1097 -47.67 -1.28 -19.83
N TYR A 1098 -47.82 -0.23 -19.02
CA TYR A 1098 -47.59 -0.29 -17.58
C TYR A 1098 -48.91 -0.29 -16.81
N ASN A 1099 -48.98 -1.03 -15.70
CA ASN A 1099 -49.99 -0.80 -14.67
C ASN A 1099 -49.35 0.01 -13.54
N LEU A 1100 -49.79 1.27 -13.38
CA LEU A 1100 -49.23 2.21 -12.39
C LEU A 1100 -50.21 2.57 -11.28
N LYS A 1101 -51.33 1.85 -11.17
CA LYS A 1101 -52.35 2.12 -10.15
C LYS A 1101 -51.74 2.07 -8.75
N GLU A 1102 -51.08 0.98 -8.40
CA GLU A 1102 -50.44 0.78 -7.08
C GLU A 1102 -49.30 1.78 -6.83
N THR A 1103 -48.57 2.17 -7.87
CA THR A 1103 -47.54 3.21 -7.79
C THR A 1103 -48.13 4.57 -7.42
N TYR A 1104 -49.26 4.96 -8.02
CA TYR A 1104 -49.96 6.20 -7.64
C TYR A 1104 -50.67 6.09 -6.30
N GLU A 1105 -51.21 4.93 -5.93
CA GLU A 1105 -51.80 4.68 -4.61
C GLU A 1105 -50.77 4.83 -3.50
N GLN A 1106 -49.57 4.26 -3.67
CA GLN A 1106 -48.52 4.42 -2.67
C GLN A 1106 -48.02 5.86 -2.61
N LEU A 1107 -47.91 6.55 -3.76
CA LEU A 1107 -47.61 7.98 -3.77
C LEU A 1107 -48.70 8.79 -3.05
N HIS A 1108 -49.96 8.41 -3.20
CA HIS A 1108 -51.07 9.04 -2.50
C HIS A 1108 -51.00 8.79 -1.00
N GLN A 1109 -50.78 7.53 -0.56
CA GLN A 1109 -50.61 7.18 0.85
C GLN A 1109 -49.49 7.98 1.51
N LEU A 1110 -48.33 8.07 0.84
CA LEU A 1110 -47.22 8.92 1.31
C LEU A 1110 -47.61 10.40 1.30
N SER A 1111 -48.41 10.87 0.35
CA SER A 1111 -48.87 12.27 0.31
C SER A 1111 -49.88 12.64 1.42
N VAL A 1112 -50.58 11.66 2.01
CA VAL A 1112 -51.57 11.88 3.07
C VAL A 1112 -51.09 11.42 4.46
N ALA A 1113 -49.90 10.82 4.54
CA ALA A 1113 -49.32 10.45 5.82
C ALA A 1113 -49.07 11.69 6.68
N SER A 1114 -49.46 11.62 7.95
CA SER A 1114 -49.44 12.77 8.89
C SER A 1114 -48.05 13.36 9.13
N ALA A 1115 -46.99 12.62 8.81
CA ALA A 1115 -45.59 13.03 8.96
C ALA A 1115 -44.97 13.60 7.67
N THR A 1116 -45.67 13.64 6.55
CA THR A 1116 -45.09 14.07 5.27
C THR A 1116 -44.97 15.59 5.21
N PRO A 1117 -43.75 16.15 5.06
CA PRO A 1117 -43.57 17.58 5.12
C PRO A 1117 -44.14 18.29 3.87
N GLN A 1118 -44.60 19.53 4.06
CA GLN A 1118 -45.22 20.34 2.99
C GLN A 1118 -44.28 20.56 1.79
N THR A 1119 -42.96 20.46 2.03
CA THR A 1119 -41.89 20.32 1.04
C THR A 1119 -42.18 19.31 -0.04
N GLU A 1120 -42.43 18.07 0.37
CA GLU A 1120 -42.56 16.92 -0.50
C GLU A 1120 -43.93 16.93 -1.18
N LEU A 1121 -44.96 17.39 -0.48
CA LEU A 1121 -46.29 17.60 -1.07
C LEU A 1121 -46.26 18.63 -2.20
N LYS A 1122 -45.54 19.74 -2.00
CA LYS A 1122 -45.30 20.73 -3.07
C LYS A 1122 -44.46 20.13 -4.19
N HIS A 1123 -43.44 19.35 -3.86
CA HIS A 1123 -42.58 18.69 -4.85
C HIS A 1123 -43.38 17.74 -5.77
N ILE A 1124 -44.29 16.92 -5.22
CA ILE A 1124 -45.18 16.06 -6.01
C ILE A 1124 -46.00 16.91 -7.00
N ARG A 1125 -46.65 17.99 -6.52
CA ARG A 1125 -47.45 18.88 -7.38
C ARG A 1125 -46.60 19.56 -8.47
N ASP A 1126 -45.39 20.01 -8.14
CA ASP A 1126 -44.48 20.64 -9.09
C ASP A 1126 -44.02 19.64 -10.17
N VAL A 1127 -43.75 18.38 -9.80
CA VAL A 1127 -43.36 17.32 -10.74
C VAL A 1127 -44.50 16.95 -11.68
N PHE A 1128 -45.73 16.80 -11.17
CA PHE A 1128 -46.91 16.47 -12.00
C PHE A 1128 -47.39 17.63 -12.88
N SER A 1129 -47.16 18.88 -12.47
CA SER A 1129 -47.50 20.06 -13.27
C SER A 1129 -46.49 20.32 -14.40
N ARG A 1130 -45.19 20.16 -14.13
CA ARG A 1130 -44.12 20.42 -15.11
C ARG A 1130 -43.85 19.23 -16.01
N GLY A 1131 -43.83 18.02 -15.44
CA GLY A 1131 -43.47 16.77 -16.07
C GLY A 1131 -44.67 15.97 -16.58
N LYS A 1132 -44.47 15.20 -17.65
CA LYS A 1132 -45.47 14.26 -18.16
C LYS A 1132 -45.44 12.97 -17.36
N ILE A 1133 -45.99 13.01 -16.15
CA ILE A 1133 -45.85 11.93 -15.14
C ILE A 1133 -47.14 11.10 -15.02
N ILE A 1134 -48.24 11.51 -15.66
CA ILE A 1134 -49.51 10.77 -15.65
C ILE A 1134 -49.57 9.85 -16.86
N TYR A 1135 -49.64 8.55 -16.62
CA TYR A 1135 -49.74 7.52 -17.66
C TYR A 1135 -51.19 7.13 -17.95
N ILE A 1136 -51.52 6.88 -19.22
CA ILE A 1136 -52.83 6.37 -19.65
C ILE A 1136 -52.65 5.12 -20.52
N PRO A 1137 -53.20 3.96 -20.14
CA PRO A 1137 -52.92 2.67 -20.80
C PRO A 1137 -53.45 2.48 -22.24
N THR A 1138 -54.27 3.38 -22.80
CA THR A 1138 -55.05 3.10 -24.03
C THR A 1138 -54.51 3.74 -25.32
N SER A 1139 -54.64 3.01 -26.44
CA SER A 1139 -54.12 3.39 -27.78
C SER A 1139 -54.93 4.45 -28.53
N LYS A 1140 -56.02 4.97 -27.96
CA LYS A 1140 -56.89 5.96 -28.64
C LYS A 1140 -56.21 7.33 -28.82
N THR A 1141 -55.12 7.60 -28.10
CA THR A 1141 -54.36 8.85 -28.19
C THR A 1141 -52.90 8.59 -28.61
N LYS A 1142 -52.30 9.46 -29.44
CA LYS A 1142 -50.88 9.35 -29.88
C LYS A 1142 -49.86 9.59 -28.76
N LYS A 1143 -50.28 10.00 -27.56
CA LYS A 1143 -49.42 10.31 -26.40
C LYS A 1143 -49.99 9.54 -25.20
N GLN A 1144 -49.20 8.70 -24.53
CA GLN A 1144 -49.66 7.94 -23.35
C GLN A 1144 -49.24 8.56 -22.01
N TRP A 1145 -48.37 9.57 -22.03
CA TRP A 1145 -47.92 10.28 -20.84
C TRP A 1145 -48.29 11.76 -20.92
N PHE A 1146 -48.86 12.28 -19.85
CA PHE A 1146 -49.51 13.59 -19.78
C PHE A 1146 -49.07 14.37 -18.54
N LYS A 1147 -49.10 15.69 -18.64
CA LYS A 1147 -49.03 16.60 -17.48
C LYS A 1147 -50.39 16.68 -16.81
N ALA A 1148 -50.41 17.09 -15.54
CA ALA A 1148 -51.67 17.39 -14.83
C ALA A 1148 -52.57 18.37 -15.61
N SER A 1149 -51.98 19.42 -16.21
CA SER A 1149 -52.71 20.41 -17.02
C SER A 1149 -53.30 19.86 -18.33
N GLU A 1150 -52.83 18.69 -18.79
CA GLU A 1150 -53.26 18.05 -20.03
C GLU A 1150 -54.40 17.05 -19.80
N CYS A 1151 -54.79 16.76 -18.56
CA CYS A 1151 -55.83 15.81 -18.19
C CYS A 1151 -57.09 16.50 -17.63
N LEU A 1152 -58.20 15.76 -17.59
CA LEU A 1152 -59.41 16.08 -16.82
C LEU A 1152 -59.72 14.92 -15.87
N TRP A 1153 -60.38 15.21 -14.74
CA TRP A 1153 -60.86 14.14 -13.88
C TRP A 1153 -62.05 13.41 -14.52
N SER A 1154 -63.08 14.12 -15.00
CA SER A 1154 -64.29 13.52 -15.62
C SER A 1154 -64.85 14.39 -16.74
N ALA A 1155 -64.74 13.94 -18.00
CA ALA A 1155 -65.21 14.70 -19.16
C ALA A 1155 -66.74 14.62 -19.35
N ASN A 1156 -67.47 15.67 -18.95
CA ASN A 1156 -68.90 15.81 -19.20
C ASN A 1156 -69.21 16.12 -20.68
N GLY A 1157 -69.19 15.08 -21.53
CA GLY A 1157 -70.05 14.98 -22.71
C GLY A 1157 -69.80 15.89 -23.93
N ALA A 1158 -68.80 16.77 -23.98
CA ALA A 1158 -68.55 17.61 -25.16
C ALA A 1158 -67.07 17.76 -25.51
N ILE A 1159 -66.66 17.11 -26.61
CA ILE A 1159 -65.47 17.37 -27.46
C ILE A 1159 -64.29 18.04 -26.71
N VAL A 1160 -63.55 17.29 -25.88
CA VAL A 1160 -62.31 17.80 -25.29
C VAL A 1160 -61.11 17.02 -25.80
N ARG A 1161 -60.09 17.76 -26.25
CA ARG A 1161 -58.77 17.24 -26.67
C ARG A 1161 -57.93 16.65 -25.52
N LYS A 1162 -58.50 16.46 -24.31
CA LYS A 1162 -57.83 16.03 -23.07
C LYS A 1162 -58.46 14.73 -22.55
N PRO A 1163 -57.67 13.75 -22.08
CA PRO A 1163 -58.18 12.50 -21.55
C PRO A 1163 -58.78 12.62 -20.14
N SER A 1164 -59.77 11.78 -19.84
CA SER A 1164 -60.45 11.64 -18.54
C SER A 1164 -59.74 10.59 -17.67
N LEU A 1165 -59.39 10.94 -16.43
CA LEU A 1165 -58.66 10.03 -15.53
C LEU A 1165 -59.56 9.10 -14.72
N ASP A 1166 -60.80 9.46 -14.45
CA ASP A 1166 -61.79 8.63 -13.76
C ASP A 1166 -62.07 7.30 -14.46
N GLU A 1167 -61.96 7.25 -15.79
CA GLU A 1167 -62.07 6.02 -16.59
C GLU A 1167 -60.96 4.99 -16.28
N PHE A 1168 -59.79 5.44 -15.82
CA PHE A 1168 -58.59 4.59 -15.64
C PHE A 1168 -58.18 4.42 -14.18
N TYR A 1169 -58.44 5.44 -13.35
CA TYR A 1169 -58.03 5.50 -11.96
C TYR A 1169 -59.20 5.96 -11.06
N PRO A 1170 -60.37 5.29 -11.09
CA PRO A 1170 -61.58 5.74 -10.38
C PRO A 1170 -61.36 5.89 -8.86
N ASP A 1171 -60.52 5.04 -8.28
CA ASP A 1171 -60.23 5.01 -6.84
C ASP A 1171 -59.26 6.12 -6.39
N LEU A 1172 -58.60 6.79 -7.33
CA LEU A 1172 -57.59 7.83 -7.06
C LEU A 1172 -58.15 9.24 -7.20
N LYS A 1173 -59.46 9.43 -7.01
CA LYS A 1173 -60.12 10.75 -7.03
C LYS A 1173 -59.50 11.72 -6.04
N GLU A 1174 -59.24 11.25 -4.83
CA GLU A 1174 -58.64 12.07 -3.78
C GLU A 1174 -57.23 12.54 -4.18
N PHE A 1175 -56.46 11.70 -4.87
CA PHE A 1175 -55.13 12.06 -5.35
C PHE A 1175 -55.15 12.98 -6.57
N PHE A 1176 -55.80 12.56 -7.66
CA PHE A 1176 -55.75 13.30 -8.93
C PHE A 1176 -56.61 14.56 -8.91
N HIS A 1177 -57.84 14.48 -8.40
CA HIS A 1177 -58.73 15.64 -8.41
C HIS A 1177 -58.51 16.54 -7.20
N LYS A 1178 -58.50 16.01 -5.98
CA LYS A 1178 -58.41 16.87 -4.78
C LYS A 1178 -56.99 17.30 -4.45
N PHE A 1179 -56.00 16.40 -4.52
CA PHE A 1179 -54.62 16.73 -4.14
C PHE A 1179 -53.82 17.40 -5.26
N LEU A 1180 -53.92 16.90 -6.50
CA LEU A 1180 -53.26 17.46 -7.69
C LEU A 1180 -54.09 18.53 -8.43
N GLU A 1181 -55.31 18.81 -7.96
CA GLU A 1181 -56.20 19.86 -8.49
C GLU A 1181 -56.52 19.70 -10.00
N ILE A 1182 -56.59 18.46 -10.51
CA ILE A 1182 -56.97 18.21 -11.91
C ILE A 1182 -58.45 18.56 -12.11
N PRO A 1183 -58.80 19.45 -13.04
CA PRO A 1183 -60.16 19.98 -13.17
C PRO A 1183 -61.14 18.94 -13.73
N HIS A 1184 -62.42 19.13 -13.42
CA HIS A 1184 -63.55 18.42 -14.02
C HIS A 1184 -63.74 18.84 -15.48
#